data_AF-A0A6B0Y952-F1
#
_entry.id   AF-A0A6B0Y952-F1
#
_cell.length_a   1.000
_cell.length_b   1.000
_cell.length_c   1.000
_cell.angle_alpha   90.00
_cell.angle_beta   90.00
_cell.angle_gamma   90.00
#
_symmetry.space_group_name_H-M   'P 1'
#
loop_
_entity.id
_entity.type
_entity.pdbx_description
1 polymer ?
#
loop_
_entity_poly.entity_id
_entity_poly.type
_entity_poly.pdbx_seq_one_letter_code
_entity_poly.pdbx_strand_id
1 'polypeptide(L)'
;MRIALCVGEGCLRRVLGQALAVTAFGIGVSVWATDAEPDRATLEYEHQRAVGHAAMPSTMYASNPTETPAPHAAMSSRGNLWERLAGDPSRWRFGADDETATDVFRDQISRVVQEKCVTCHAVGGASGHTRLVFHPSSEADHDALNFDVFKDFLELVTDGANLILEKISGGSGHGGGVQVAADSADYAHFERFLALLRDAQTRGLTPETLFDTVRVAGPRKTLRRATLIFAGRVPTSAEYESIAEIGLRGVIRNVMKGDAFHDFLIRGSNDRLLTDGVMDEILPSYGTFVEFTNGRTRRCEIGSAGSSGDFGIGWANRAEQGARRSPLELIAHVVENDLPYTEVLTADYIMANPFAAEAYGANAEFDDESDDHEFKPSRFAAYYLEDGSRSYYNVPRCGSYVTYAGDLRLDYPHAGILNTTTFLKRFPTTPTNRNRARARWTYYHFLGVDVEQLAARTTDPDALADTDNPTMKNPACTGCHDVLDPMAGAFQNYDEDGHYRSNFGGRDSLDHYYKNDPPGADEAVVEADSWELRETVTIRTHLDDGEIAVGLAGVQNPYRRSMGIGGLTVRDDAGRIVARPRLPYDGSDRGCVRLSGDHYSMQAYCGVSVGVDIVQEGFHRISVDTWRRYSDFPAAIKIWGGREFYRYGDTWYRDMREPGFEDALAPSADNSVQWLSQRIVADPRFAEATVKFWWPAIMGTEVAAPPAETGEADYEGRLLAAQAQHAEVARLGELFREGIGDGARYNLKDLLVEIVMSSWFRADSLFDDDPVRAVALRNAGARRLLTPEELAAKTLSLTGVQWGRQAPTYRRRHNHALTTDYAVLYGGIGVDGATERARDLTPVMASVSKLHAVRMSCPIVLRDFYLLPDDQRRLFAGIDHNDVPINSAGERAIKEKLVELFDKLLGVDATSESPEIVSAYEFFVAAWKRRSGSSRFLGESLCEWNTDSYYLEDLPQGTLSEADLSDPRHVARTWVVMLAALLMDYRYIHL
;
A
#
# COMPACT_ATOMS: atom_id res chain seq x y z
N MET A 1 -7.90 2.07 -24.93
CA MET A 1 -9.15 2.69 -25.44
C MET A 1 -9.09 4.18 -25.11
N ARG A 2 -8.80 5.03 -26.09
CA ARG A 2 -8.48 6.47 -25.93
C ARG A 2 -9.72 7.26 -25.49
N ILE A 3 -9.82 7.60 -24.21
CA ILE A 3 -10.63 8.76 -23.79
C ILE A 3 -9.74 9.98 -24.02
N ALA A 4 -9.97 10.67 -25.13
CA ALA A 4 -9.40 11.99 -25.33
C ALA A 4 -9.91 12.92 -24.22
N LEU A 5 -8.99 13.47 -23.44
CA LEU A 5 -9.22 14.58 -22.53
C LEU A 5 -9.70 15.79 -23.34
N CYS A 6 -11.02 15.96 -23.47
CA CYS A 6 -11.60 17.21 -23.94
C CYS A 6 -11.61 18.20 -22.78
N VAL A 7 -10.66 19.13 -22.79
CA VAL A 7 -10.73 20.37 -22.00
C VAL A 7 -11.59 21.37 -22.79
N GLY A 8 -12.74 21.79 -22.25
CA GLY A 8 -13.62 22.81 -22.85
C GLY A 8 -15.13 22.56 -22.69
N GLU A 9 -15.95 23.55 -23.09
CA GLU A 9 -17.42 23.64 -22.98
C GLU A 9 -18.19 22.36 -23.37
N GLY A 10 -17.63 21.53 -24.26
CA GLY A 10 -18.25 20.29 -24.74
C GLY A 10 -18.36 19.16 -23.70
N CYS A 11 -17.49 19.14 -22.68
CA CYS A 11 -17.53 18.11 -21.63
C CYS A 11 -18.67 18.38 -20.65
N LEU A 12 -18.80 19.63 -20.19
CA LEU A 12 -19.89 20.07 -19.31
C LEU A 12 -21.25 19.85 -20.00
N ARG A 13 -21.40 20.25 -21.26
CA ARG A 13 -22.64 20.00 -22.03
C ARG A 13 -23.02 18.52 -22.14
N ARG A 14 -22.04 17.60 -22.24
CA ARG A 14 -22.29 16.14 -22.25
C ARG A 14 -22.71 15.61 -20.89
N VAL A 15 -22.03 16.01 -19.80
CA VAL A 15 -22.39 15.61 -18.43
C VAL A 15 -23.79 16.11 -18.07
N LEU A 16 -24.06 17.39 -18.35
CA LEU A 16 -25.36 18.02 -18.18
C LEU A 16 -26.43 17.33 -19.06
N GLY A 17 -26.10 16.98 -20.29
CA GLY A 17 -26.98 16.23 -21.20
C GLY A 17 -27.32 14.81 -20.71
N GLN A 18 -26.37 14.10 -20.09
CA GLN A 18 -26.61 12.77 -19.50
C GLN A 18 -27.49 12.84 -18.23
N ALA A 19 -27.30 13.86 -17.38
CA ALA A 19 -28.16 14.08 -16.22
C ALA A 19 -29.64 14.30 -16.62
N LEU A 20 -29.87 15.06 -17.70
CA LEU A 20 -31.21 15.27 -18.28
C LEU A 20 -31.84 13.98 -18.83
N ALA A 21 -31.04 13.02 -19.33
CA ALA A 21 -31.54 11.75 -19.86
C ALA A 21 -31.90 10.74 -18.75
N VAL A 22 -31.14 10.71 -17.65
CA VAL A 22 -31.44 9.86 -16.48
C VAL A 22 -32.74 10.30 -15.80
N THR A 23 -33.06 11.59 -15.81
CA THR A 23 -34.37 12.08 -15.31
C THR A 23 -35.56 11.79 -16.23
N ALA A 24 -35.34 11.46 -17.50
CA ALA A 24 -36.42 11.23 -18.48
C ALA A 24 -36.88 9.76 -18.56
N PHE A 25 -36.06 8.83 -18.07
CA PHE A 25 -36.39 7.40 -18.00
C PHE A 25 -36.41 6.95 -16.54
N GLY A 26 -37.61 6.91 -15.95
CA GLY A 26 -37.84 6.20 -14.70
C GLY A 26 -37.64 4.71 -14.90
N ILE A 27 -36.40 4.23 -14.73
CA ILE A 27 -36.12 2.80 -14.61
C ILE A 27 -36.32 2.45 -13.14
N GLY A 28 -37.50 1.93 -12.81
CA GLY A 28 -37.70 1.19 -11.58
C GLY A 28 -36.83 -0.06 -11.63
N VAL A 29 -35.75 -0.07 -10.85
CA VAL A 29 -35.06 -1.31 -10.49
C VAL A 29 -35.67 -1.77 -9.17
N SER A 30 -36.76 -2.52 -9.26
CA SER A 30 -37.22 -3.36 -8.17
C SER A 30 -36.31 -4.58 -8.09
N VAL A 31 -35.33 -4.54 -7.19
CA VAL A 31 -34.62 -5.76 -6.76
C VAL A 31 -35.57 -6.53 -5.86
N TRP A 32 -36.27 -7.51 -6.43
CA TRP A 32 -36.85 -8.58 -5.64
C TRP A 32 -35.69 -9.45 -5.14
N ALA A 33 -35.42 -9.38 -3.84
CA ALA A 33 -34.72 -10.45 -3.15
C ALA A 33 -35.62 -11.70 -3.21
N THR A 34 -35.32 -12.61 -4.13
CA THR A 34 -35.83 -13.98 -4.06
C THR A 34 -34.71 -14.86 -3.56
N ASP A 35 -34.89 -15.37 -2.34
CA ASP A 35 -34.22 -16.53 -1.81
C ASP A 35 -34.25 -17.66 -2.85
N ALA A 36 -33.08 -18.05 -3.33
CA ALA A 36 -32.88 -19.31 -4.02
C ALA A 36 -31.44 -19.77 -3.77
N GLU A 37 -31.30 -20.72 -2.84
CA GLU A 37 -30.12 -21.56 -2.70
C GLU A 37 -29.75 -22.19 -4.05
N PRO A 38 -28.46 -22.27 -4.44
CA PRO A 38 -28.02 -23.22 -5.43
C PRO A 38 -27.44 -24.45 -4.72
N ASP A 39 -28.13 -25.55 -4.97
CA ASP A 39 -27.76 -26.91 -4.66
C ASP A 39 -26.40 -27.30 -5.27
N ARG A 40 -25.72 -28.23 -4.59
CA ARG A 40 -24.44 -28.83 -4.98
C ARG A 40 -24.61 -29.68 -6.24
N ALA A 41 -23.77 -29.45 -7.26
CA ALA A 41 -23.31 -30.52 -8.15
C ALA A 41 -21.99 -30.15 -8.86
N THR A 42 -20.97 -30.95 -8.54
CA THR A 42 -19.78 -31.35 -9.32
C THR A 42 -19.80 -31.07 -10.82
N LEU A 43 -18.64 -30.68 -11.39
CA LEU A 43 -18.10 -31.26 -12.63
C LEU A 43 -16.61 -30.93 -12.81
N GLU A 44 -15.89 -31.91 -13.33
CA GLU A 44 -14.43 -32.09 -13.41
C GLU A 44 -13.75 -31.39 -14.59
N TYR A 45 -12.44 -31.16 -14.40
CA TYR A 45 -11.30 -31.26 -15.32
C TYR A 45 -11.57 -31.67 -16.80
N GLU A 46 -11.04 -30.91 -17.77
CA GLU A 46 -10.13 -31.42 -18.83
C GLU A 46 -9.61 -30.33 -19.80
N HIS A 47 -8.60 -30.72 -20.58
CA HIS A 47 -7.47 -29.98 -21.10
C HIS A 47 -7.48 -29.90 -22.65
N GLN A 48 -6.70 -28.97 -23.21
CA GLN A 48 -6.04 -28.97 -24.54
C GLN A 48 -6.62 -28.25 -25.79
N ARG A 49 -5.74 -27.34 -26.26
CA ARG A 49 -5.18 -27.14 -27.63
C ARG A 49 -6.07 -26.61 -28.76
N ALA A 50 -5.60 -25.49 -29.33
CA ALA A 50 -5.52 -25.32 -30.79
C ALA A 50 -4.30 -24.46 -31.19
N VAL A 51 -3.54 -24.99 -32.14
CA VAL A 51 -2.30 -24.50 -32.76
C VAL A 51 -2.67 -23.86 -34.12
N GLY A 52 -1.89 -22.88 -34.60
CA GLY A 52 -1.95 -22.55 -36.03
C GLY A 52 -1.00 -21.48 -36.58
N HIS A 53 0.12 -21.96 -37.16
CA HIS A 53 0.82 -21.46 -38.37
C HIS A 53 1.56 -20.10 -38.33
N ALA A 54 2.67 -19.81 -39.01
CA ALA A 54 3.82 -20.48 -39.65
C ALA A 54 4.36 -19.49 -40.72
N ALA A 55 5.67 -19.17 -40.72
CA ALA A 55 6.57 -19.03 -41.90
C ALA A 55 7.76 -18.06 -41.68
N MET A 56 8.98 -18.57 -41.90
CA MET A 56 10.28 -17.87 -42.03
C MET A 56 10.55 -17.47 -43.53
N PRO A 57 11.79 -17.21 -44.06
CA PRO A 57 13.15 -17.00 -43.48
C PRO A 57 14.06 -15.92 -44.17
N SER A 58 15.26 -15.63 -43.61
CA SER A 58 16.62 -15.53 -44.24
C SER A 58 17.63 -14.72 -43.38
N THR A 59 18.66 -15.32 -42.73
CA THR A 59 20.13 -15.46 -43.08
C THR A 59 20.92 -14.14 -43.20
N MET A 60 22.17 -13.90 -42.74
CA MET A 60 23.32 -14.67 -42.18
C MET A 60 24.49 -13.67 -41.83
N TYR A 61 25.54 -14.16 -41.13
CA TYR A 61 26.91 -13.63 -40.85
C TYR A 61 27.12 -12.73 -39.61
N ALA A 62 28.23 -12.75 -38.86
CA ALA A 62 29.14 -13.74 -38.27
C ALA A 62 30.31 -12.97 -37.59
N SER A 63 30.95 -13.61 -36.60
CA SER A 63 32.34 -13.45 -36.10
C SER A 63 32.70 -12.43 -34.98
N ASN A 64 33.02 -13.02 -33.82
CA ASN A 64 34.02 -12.65 -32.78
C ASN A 64 35.47 -12.71 -33.36
N PRO A 65 36.60 -12.32 -32.68
CA PRO A 65 36.86 -12.49 -31.23
C PRO A 65 37.86 -11.51 -30.49
N THR A 66 37.94 -11.65 -29.15
CA THR A 66 39.14 -11.59 -28.22
C THR A 66 40.01 -10.30 -28.17
N GLU A 67 40.65 -9.83 -27.09
CA GLU A 67 41.26 -10.41 -25.87
C GLU A 67 41.75 -9.25 -24.96
N THR A 68 41.77 -9.43 -23.63
CA THR A 68 42.58 -8.71 -22.61
C THR A 68 44.05 -9.21 -22.66
N PRO A 69 45.11 -8.57 -22.05
CA PRO A 69 45.18 -8.13 -20.63
C PRO A 69 46.11 -6.94 -20.25
N ALA A 70 46.02 -6.53 -18.97
CA ALA A 70 46.93 -5.63 -18.22
C ALA A 70 48.36 -6.25 -18.06
N PRO A 71 49.43 -5.64 -17.42
CA PRO A 71 49.41 -5.10 -16.04
C PRO A 71 50.54 -4.12 -15.54
N HIS A 72 50.40 -3.71 -14.25
CA HIS A 72 51.40 -3.50 -13.18
C HIS A 72 52.10 -2.15 -12.85
N ALA A 73 52.23 -2.00 -11.50
CA ALA A 73 53.21 -1.27 -10.65
C ALA A 73 52.79 0.12 -10.12
N ALA A 74 52.99 0.52 -8.86
CA ALA A 74 53.47 -0.13 -7.63
C ALA A 74 53.21 0.80 -6.40
N MET A 75 53.24 0.20 -5.21
CA MET A 75 53.12 0.76 -3.86
C MET A 75 54.05 1.94 -3.52
N SER A 76 53.63 2.86 -2.63
CA SER A 76 54.08 2.85 -1.22
C SER A 76 53.63 4.06 -0.38
N SER A 77 53.49 3.76 0.91
CA SER A 77 53.77 4.59 2.09
C SER A 77 52.63 5.39 2.74
N ARG A 78 52.58 5.17 4.06
CA ARG A 78 51.62 5.58 5.07
C ARG A 78 51.78 7.05 5.42
N GLY A 79 50.66 7.72 5.74
CA GLY A 79 50.67 9.02 6.39
C GLY A 79 49.32 9.73 6.36
N ASN A 80 48.57 9.55 7.44
CA ASN A 80 47.58 10.51 7.99
C ASN A 80 46.28 10.75 7.20
N LEU A 81 45.26 9.96 7.55
CA LEU A 81 43.86 10.06 7.08
C LEU A 81 43.06 11.19 7.77
N TRP A 82 43.62 11.87 8.77
CA TRP A 82 42.90 12.90 9.54
C TRP A 82 43.09 14.34 9.02
N GLU A 83 44.14 14.63 8.26
CA GLU A 83 44.35 15.98 7.68
C GLU A 83 43.71 16.16 6.29
N ARG A 84 43.11 15.11 5.71
CA ARG A 84 42.28 15.20 4.48
C ARG A 84 40.77 15.25 4.75
N LEU A 85 40.35 15.25 6.02
CA LEU A 85 38.95 15.40 6.42
C LEU A 85 38.59 16.83 6.88
N ALA A 86 39.55 17.77 6.84
CA ALA A 86 39.29 19.20 7.05
C ALA A 86 39.34 19.95 5.71
N GLY A 87 38.43 19.59 4.80
CA GLY A 87 38.25 20.28 3.51
C GLY A 87 37.27 21.44 3.65
N ASP A 88 37.82 22.66 3.56
CA ASP A 88 37.21 23.91 3.06
C ASP A 88 35.70 24.19 3.38
N PRO A 89 35.39 25.14 4.28
CA PRO A 89 34.01 25.57 4.57
C PRO A 89 33.28 26.19 3.36
N SER A 90 33.95 26.38 2.22
CA SER A 90 33.32 26.89 0.99
C SER A 90 32.73 25.81 0.07
N ARG A 91 32.81 24.52 0.45
CA ARG A 91 32.21 23.41 -0.32
C ARG A 91 30.87 22.86 0.22
N TRP A 92 30.35 23.41 1.31
CA TRP A 92 28.98 23.18 1.79
C TRP A 92 28.12 24.41 1.57
N ARG A 93 28.01 24.86 0.31
CA ARG A 93 26.83 25.63 -0.08
C ARG A 93 25.73 24.59 -0.28
N PHE A 94 24.71 24.66 0.58
CA PHE A 94 23.33 24.31 0.23
C PHE A 94 23.14 24.56 -1.27
N GLY A 95 22.52 23.61 -1.98
CA GLY A 95 22.20 23.79 -3.39
C GLY A 95 21.68 25.21 -3.57
N ALA A 96 22.51 26.05 -4.20
CA ALA A 96 22.07 27.38 -4.56
C ALA A 96 20.91 27.12 -5.51
N ASP A 97 19.76 27.73 -5.21
CA ASP A 97 18.68 27.85 -6.16
C ASP A 97 19.32 28.24 -7.50
N ASP A 98 19.29 27.34 -8.48
CA ASP A 98 19.49 27.76 -9.86
C ASP A 98 18.26 28.61 -10.17
N GLU A 99 18.37 29.90 -9.87
CA GLU A 99 17.31 30.89 -10.01
C GLU A 99 16.72 30.77 -11.42
N THR A 100 15.47 30.35 -11.50
CA THR A 100 14.83 30.03 -12.78
C THR A 100 14.35 31.31 -13.46
N ALA A 101 14.12 31.28 -14.78
CA ALA A 101 13.50 32.39 -15.49
C ALA A 101 12.16 32.79 -14.84
N THR A 102 11.41 31.82 -14.32
CA THR A 102 10.13 32.03 -13.63
C THR A 102 10.29 32.78 -12.31
N ASP A 103 11.34 32.50 -11.53
CA ASP A 103 11.61 33.18 -10.26
C ASP A 103 12.02 34.64 -10.51
N VAL A 104 12.93 34.89 -11.46
CA VAL A 104 13.28 36.25 -11.89
C VAL A 104 12.05 37.00 -12.40
N PHE A 105 11.21 36.32 -13.18
CA PHE A 105 10.01 36.96 -13.70
C PHE A 105 9.06 37.39 -12.58
N ARG A 106 8.72 36.48 -11.69
CA ARG A 106 7.77 36.73 -10.59
C ARG A 106 8.28 37.83 -9.66
N ASP A 107 9.54 37.75 -9.25
CA ASP A 107 10.08 38.58 -8.18
C ASP A 107 10.53 39.97 -8.68
N GLN A 108 10.92 40.08 -9.96
CA GLN A 108 11.59 41.28 -10.48
C GLN A 108 10.90 41.87 -11.72
N ILE A 109 10.41 41.04 -12.65
CA ILE A 109 9.91 41.52 -13.95
C ILE A 109 8.42 41.85 -13.92
N SER A 110 7.60 41.04 -13.24
CA SER A 110 6.15 41.21 -13.26
C SER A 110 5.73 42.58 -12.75
N ARG A 111 6.36 43.05 -11.68
CA ARG A 111 6.19 44.42 -11.16
C ARG A 111 6.37 45.47 -12.27
N VAL A 112 7.43 45.35 -13.07
CA VAL A 112 7.73 46.30 -14.16
C VAL A 112 6.69 46.18 -15.29
N VAL A 113 6.27 44.96 -15.62
CA VAL A 113 5.23 44.70 -16.64
C VAL A 113 3.91 45.36 -16.23
N GLN A 114 3.49 45.19 -14.97
CA GLN A 114 2.26 45.77 -14.44
C GLN A 114 2.33 47.29 -14.34
N GLU A 115 3.44 47.85 -13.87
CA GLU A 115 3.59 49.30 -13.68
C GLU A 115 3.74 50.07 -15.00
N LYS A 116 4.39 49.49 -16.02
CA LYS A 116 4.85 50.24 -17.20
C LYS A 116 4.36 49.71 -18.54
N CYS A 117 4.23 48.40 -18.69
CA CYS A 117 3.97 47.79 -20.00
C CYS A 117 2.47 47.61 -20.26
N VAL A 118 1.74 47.07 -19.28
CA VAL A 118 0.29 46.77 -19.35
C VAL A 118 -0.54 48.00 -19.73
N THR A 119 -0.12 49.20 -19.35
CA THR A 119 -0.86 50.45 -19.65
C THR A 119 -1.09 50.68 -21.15
N CYS A 120 -0.19 50.17 -22.00
CA CYS A 120 -0.31 50.26 -23.46
C CYS A 120 -0.49 48.88 -24.10
N HIS A 121 0.20 47.88 -23.58
CA HIS A 121 0.21 46.50 -24.07
C HIS A 121 -0.85 45.66 -23.35
N ALA A 122 -2.11 46.02 -23.49
CA ALA A 122 -3.26 45.24 -23.01
C ALA A 122 -4.34 45.19 -24.11
N VAL A 123 -5.29 44.26 -23.98
CA VAL A 123 -6.41 44.14 -24.95
C VAL A 123 -7.17 45.47 -25.02
N GLY A 124 -7.25 46.06 -26.22
CA GLY A 124 -7.85 47.38 -26.46
C GLY A 124 -6.96 48.58 -26.11
N GLY A 125 -5.74 48.37 -25.62
CA GLY A 125 -4.75 49.41 -25.38
C GLY A 125 -4.05 49.90 -26.66
N ALA A 126 -3.28 51.00 -26.55
CA ALA A 126 -2.60 51.63 -27.69
C ALA A 126 -1.64 50.70 -28.44
N SER A 127 -1.05 49.74 -27.73
CA SER A 127 -0.17 48.69 -28.26
C SER A 127 -0.82 47.29 -28.24
N GLY A 128 -2.14 47.22 -28.06
CA GLY A 128 -2.89 45.95 -28.01
C GLY A 128 -2.95 45.18 -29.34
N HIS A 129 -2.37 45.73 -30.40
CA HIS A 129 -2.21 45.10 -31.72
C HIS A 129 -0.82 44.48 -31.91
N THR A 130 0.08 44.59 -30.93
CA THR A 130 1.43 44.00 -30.99
C THR A 130 1.40 42.54 -30.53
N ARG A 131 2.53 41.82 -30.66
CA ARG A 131 2.66 40.43 -30.17
C ARG A 131 2.89 40.34 -28.65
N LEU A 132 3.20 41.46 -28.00
CA LEU A 132 3.33 41.55 -26.55
C LEU A 132 2.03 42.17 -26.03
N VAL A 133 1.06 41.35 -25.62
CA VAL A 133 -0.19 41.82 -25.00
C VAL A 133 -0.30 41.18 -23.64
N PHE A 134 -0.20 41.98 -22.59
CA PHE A 134 -0.10 41.57 -21.20
C PHE A 134 -1.45 41.69 -20.49
N HIS A 135 -1.60 40.85 -19.46
CA HIS A 135 -2.74 40.76 -18.58
C HIS A 135 -2.52 41.61 -17.31
N PRO A 136 -3.50 42.43 -16.90
CA PRO A 136 -3.42 43.23 -15.68
C PRO A 136 -3.51 42.38 -14.41
N SER A 137 -3.01 42.90 -13.30
CA SER A 137 -2.98 42.21 -12.00
C SER A 137 -4.36 41.92 -11.40
N SER A 138 -5.43 42.47 -11.99
CA SER A 138 -6.82 42.13 -11.66
C SER A 138 -7.27 40.78 -12.20
N GLU A 139 -6.55 40.23 -13.19
CA GLU A 139 -6.78 38.89 -13.72
C GLU A 139 -6.01 37.86 -12.89
N ALA A 140 -6.67 36.77 -12.51
CA ALA A 140 -6.02 35.63 -11.88
C ALA A 140 -4.93 35.09 -12.82
N ASP A 141 -3.82 34.62 -12.25
CA ASP A 141 -2.66 34.08 -12.99
C ASP A 141 -1.93 35.06 -13.94
N HIS A 142 -2.12 36.39 -13.80
CA HIS A 142 -1.49 37.37 -14.69
C HIS A 142 0.05 37.21 -14.80
N ASP A 143 0.73 36.80 -13.73
CA ASP A 143 2.17 36.52 -13.77
C ASP A 143 2.51 35.42 -14.77
N ALA A 144 1.78 34.31 -14.74
CA ALA A 144 2.02 33.19 -15.64
C ALA A 144 1.67 33.55 -17.08
N LEU A 145 0.53 34.23 -17.29
CA LEU A 145 0.11 34.66 -18.62
C LEU A 145 1.12 35.65 -19.23
N ASN A 146 1.64 36.58 -18.44
CA ASN A 146 2.62 37.55 -18.92
C ASN A 146 4.00 36.94 -19.15
N PHE A 147 4.39 35.93 -18.36
CA PHE A 147 5.59 35.13 -18.62
C PHE A 147 5.50 34.45 -19.99
N ASP A 148 4.36 33.82 -20.31
CA ASP A 148 4.14 33.15 -21.59
C ASP A 148 4.20 34.14 -22.77
N VAL A 149 3.70 35.37 -22.61
CA VAL A 149 3.81 36.40 -23.64
C VAL A 149 5.27 36.68 -24.03
N PHE A 150 6.21 36.65 -23.07
CA PHE A 150 7.63 36.78 -23.39
C PHE A 150 8.19 35.53 -24.06
N LYS A 151 7.81 34.34 -23.57
CA LYS A 151 8.23 33.04 -24.13
C LYS A 151 7.81 32.91 -25.60
N ASP A 152 6.53 33.13 -25.89
CA ASP A 152 5.96 33.05 -27.24
C ASP A 152 6.61 34.08 -28.18
N PHE A 153 6.91 35.28 -27.66
CA PHE A 153 7.60 36.29 -28.43
C PHE A 153 9.01 35.85 -28.84
N LEU A 154 9.75 35.21 -27.93
CA LEU A 154 11.10 34.69 -28.19
C LEU A 154 11.10 33.54 -29.21
N GLU A 155 10.06 32.72 -29.22
CA GLU A 155 9.89 31.63 -30.20
C GLU A 155 9.57 32.15 -31.60
N LEU A 156 8.70 33.17 -31.68
CA LEU A 156 8.18 33.68 -32.96
C LEU A 156 9.05 34.77 -33.59
N VAL A 157 9.92 35.41 -32.82
CA VAL A 157 10.70 36.57 -33.26
C VAL A 157 12.19 36.27 -33.18
N THR A 158 12.84 36.23 -34.35
CA THR A 158 14.30 36.14 -34.46
C THR A 158 14.95 37.31 -33.72
N ASP A 159 15.87 36.98 -32.82
CA ASP A 159 16.55 37.93 -31.93
C ASP A 159 15.60 38.71 -31.00
N GLY A 160 14.47 38.09 -30.62
CA GLY A 160 13.41 38.69 -29.80
C GLY A 160 13.89 39.23 -28.46
N ALA A 161 14.85 38.57 -27.80
CA ALA A 161 15.43 39.04 -26.53
C ALA A 161 16.10 40.42 -26.68
N ASN A 162 16.98 40.56 -27.68
CA ASN A 162 17.65 41.83 -27.96
C ASN A 162 16.65 42.90 -28.40
N LEU A 163 15.64 42.52 -29.19
CA LEU A 163 14.59 43.43 -29.62
C LEU A 163 13.79 44.00 -28.44
N ILE A 164 13.45 43.17 -27.44
CA ILE A 164 12.78 43.62 -26.22
C ILE A 164 13.67 44.62 -25.46
N LEU A 165 14.92 44.25 -25.20
CA LEU A 165 15.90 45.08 -24.49
C LEU A 165 16.14 46.44 -25.20
N GLU A 166 16.23 46.43 -26.52
CA GLU A 166 16.38 47.65 -27.31
C GLU A 166 15.11 48.53 -27.22
N LYS A 167 13.93 47.95 -27.32
CA LYS A 167 12.66 48.69 -27.28
C LYS A 167 12.38 49.30 -25.91
N ILE A 168 12.56 48.55 -24.82
CA ILE A 168 12.26 49.06 -23.46
C ILE A 168 13.19 50.21 -23.05
N SER A 169 14.42 50.23 -23.57
CA SER A 169 15.40 51.30 -23.37
C SER A 169 15.20 52.52 -24.29
N GLY A 170 14.14 52.53 -25.10
CA GLY A 170 13.82 53.61 -26.03
C GLY A 170 14.56 53.55 -27.38
N GLY A 171 15.36 52.51 -27.60
CA GLY A 171 15.93 52.17 -28.90
C GLY A 171 14.85 51.71 -29.89
N SER A 172 15.19 51.67 -31.19
CA SER A 172 14.27 51.33 -32.29
C SER A 172 12.91 52.07 -32.32
N GLY A 173 12.75 53.18 -31.59
CA GLY A 173 11.52 53.98 -31.56
C GLY A 173 10.32 53.27 -30.90
N HIS A 174 10.40 52.99 -29.60
CA HIS A 174 9.23 52.54 -28.83
C HIS A 174 8.24 53.71 -28.64
N GLY A 175 6.96 53.54 -29.01
CA GLY A 175 5.96 54.62 -29.04
C GLY A 175 5.67 55.27 -27.68
N GLY A 176 5.93 54.55 -26.58
CA GLY A 176 5.83 55.07 -25.21
C GLY A 176 7.10 55.80 -24.70
N GLY A 177 8.16 55.88 -25.50
CA GLY A 177 9.48 56.32 -25.05
C GLY A 177 10.19 55.28 -24.17
N VAL A 178 11.23 55.71 -23.45
CA VAL A 178 12.01 54.87 -22.53
C VAL A 178 11.13 54.37 -21.38
N GLN A 179 10.93 53.05 -21.28
CA GLN A 179 10.21 52.43 -20.17
C GLN A 179 11.16 51.95 -19.06
N VAL A 180 12.28 51.37 -19.47
CA VAL A 180 13.31 50.83 -18.60
C VAL A 180 14.66 51.33 -19.09
N ALA A 181 15.30 52.22 -18.35
CA ALA A 181 16.58 52.81 -18.75
C ALA A 181 17.70 51.75 -18.75
N ALA A 182 18.59 51.79 -19.75
CA ALA A 182 19.63 50.77 -19.94
C ALA A 182 20.63 50.63 -18.77
N ASP A 183 20.73 51.65 -17.92
CA ASP A 183 21.58 51.69 -16.72
C ASP A 183 20.83 51.33 -15.42
N SER A 184 19.55 50.94 -15.51
CA SER A 184 18.71 50.64 -14.35
C SER A 184 18.79 49.17 -13.90
N ALA A 185 18.51 48.92 -12.62
CA ALA A 185 18.41 47.56 -12.08
C ALA A 185 17.32 46.73 -12.79
N ASP A 186 16.18 47.35 -13.12
CA ASP A 186 15.10 46.70 -13.88
C ASP A 186 15.59 46.22 -15.26
N TYR A 187 16.51 46.95 -15.92
CA TYR A 187 17.11 46.51 -17.19
C TYR A 187 17.98 45.27 -17.02
N ALA A 188 18.85 45.27 -16.01
CA ALA A 188 19.70 44.13 -15.69
C ALA A 188 18.86 42.88 -15.32
N HIS A 189 17.73 43.07 -14.63
CA HIS A 189 16.78 41.97 -14.38
C HIS A 189 16.18 41.45 -15.68
N PHE A 190 15.79 42.32 -16.62
CA PHE A 190 15.29 41.90 -17.94
C PHE A 190 16.35 41.14 -18.75
N GLU A 191 17.61 41.59 -18.75
CA GLU A 191 18.71 40.86 -19.40
C GLU A 191 18.87 39.46 -18.81
N ARG A 192 18.87 39.35 -17.48
CA ARG A 192 18.97 38.08 -16.76
C ARG A 192 17.80 37.16 -17.06
N PHE A 193 16.57 37.67 -16.98
CA PHE A 193 15.34 36.95 -17.28
C PHE A 193 15.33 36.39 -18.70
N LEU A 194 15.60 37.24 -19.71
CA LEU A 194 15.56 36.84 -21.11
C LEU A 194 16.70 35.85 -21.46
N ALA A 195 17.85 35.96 -20.80
CA ALA A 195 18.94 34.99 -20.94
C ALA A 195 18.57 33.61 -20.37
N LEU A 196 18.00 33.57 -19.16
CA LEU A 196 17.53 32.33 -18.52
C LEU A 196 16.40 31.68 -19.34
N LEU A 197 15.46 32.48 -19.83
CA LEU A 197 14.33 32.00 -20.63
C LEU A 197 14.79 31.39 -21.96
N ARG A 198 15.81 31.98 -22.59
CA ARG A 198 16.44 31.43 -23.81
C ARG A 198 17.26 30.17 -23.52
N ASP A 199 17.98 30.12 -22.40
CA ASP A 199 18.78 28.95 -22.03
C ASP A 199 17.89 27.73 -21.79
N ALA A 200 16.77 27.91 -21.08
CA ALA A 200 15.75 26.89 -20.86
C ALA A 200 15.17 26.32 -22.17
N GLN A 201 14.99 27.15 -23.21
CA GLN A 201 14.54 26.69 -24.53
C GLN A 201 15.60 25.87 -25.29
N THR A 202 16.88 25.95 -24.92
CA THR A 202 17.97 25.25 -25.60
C THR A 202 18.47 23.99 -24.89
N ARG A 203 18.07 23.76 -23.64
CA ARG A 203 18.43 22.53 -22.91
C ARG A 203 17.59 21.35 -23.40
N GLY A 204 18.24 20.21 -23.67
CA GLY A 204 17.55 18.97 -24.01
C GLY A 204 16.66 18.48 -22.86
N LEU A 205 15.68 17.63 -23.18
CA LEU A 205 14.77 17.06 -22.19
C LEU A 205 15.51 16.02 -21.33
N THR A 206 15.61 16.29 -20.04
CA THR A 206 16.32 15.49 -19.02
C THR A 206 15.48 15.43 -17.74
N PRO A 207 15.79 14.55 -16.77
CA PRO A 207 15.11 14.57 -15.48
C PRO A 207 15.09 15.95 -14.81
N GLU A 208 16.17 16.72 -14.97
CA GLU A 208 16.34 18.06 -14.37
C GLU A 208 15.49 19.13 -15.07
N THR A 209 15.32 19.04 -16.40
CA THR A 209 14.58 20.02 -17.22
C THR A 209 13.14 19.61 -17.52
N LEU A 210 12.69 18.48 -16.96
CA LEU A 210 11.37 17.89 -17.22
C LEU A 210 10.23 18.87 -16.88
N PHE A 211 10.40 19.65 -15.80
CA PHE A 211 9.38 20.55 -15.26
C PHE A 211 9.49 22.01 -15.70
N ASP A 212 10.47 22.38 -16.54
CA ASP A 212 10.75 23.78 -16.92
C ASP A 212 9.54 24.51 -17.55
N THR A 213 8.64 23.77 -18.19
CA THR A 213 7.44 24.29 -18.87
C THR A 213 6.13 23.89 -18.18
N VAL A 214 6.21 23.38 -16.95
CA VAL A 214 5.06 22.93 -16.17
C VAL A 214 4.60 24.05 -15.25
N ARG A 215 3.33 24.45 -15.37
CA ARG A 215 2.69 25.24 -14.31
C ARG A 215 2.47 24.36 -13.10
N VAL A 216 2.99 24.79 -11.95
CA VAL A 216 2.66 24.19 -10.67
C VAL A 216 1.43 24.84 -10.05
N ALA A 217 0.62 24.04 -9.35
CA ALA A 217 -0.53 24.48 -8.60
C ALA A 217 -0.13 25.47 -7.51
N GLY A 218 -0.91 26.55 -7.40
CA GLY A 218 -0.77 27.55 -6.34
C GLY A 218 -1.18 27.03 -4.95
N PRO A 219 -0.89 27.77 -3.87
CA PRO A 219 -1.05 27.30 -2.50
C PRO A 219 -2.46 26.85 -2.13
N ARG A 220 -3.51 27.57 -2.55
CA ARG A 220 -4.91 27.20 -2.27
C ARG A 220 -5.27 25.84 -2.86
N LYS A 221 -4.90 25.60 -4.12
CA LYS A 221 -5.18 24.34 -4.83
C LYS A 221 -4.39 23.18 -4.23
N THR A 222 -3.12 23.39 -3.90
CA THR A 222 -2.29 22.39 -3.21
C THR A 222 -2.86 22.04 -1.84
N LEU A 223 -3.23 23.04 -1.02
CA LEU A 223 -3.83 22.79 0.29
C LEU A 223 -5.17 22.05 0.18
N ARG A 224 -6.00 22.39 -0.81
CA ARG A 224 -7.26 21.69 -1.06
C ARG A 224 -7.04 20.21 -1.32
N ARG A 225 -6.12 19.86 -2.21
CA ARG A 225 -5.78 18.46 -2.50
C ARG A 225 -5.20 17.75 -1.27
N ALA A 226 -4.26 18.39 -0.57
CA ALA A 226 -3.64 17.82 0.63
C ALA A 226 -4.67 17.54 1.75
N THR A 227 -5.61 18.46 1.98
CA THR A 227 -6.62 18.32 3.04
C THR A 227 -7.67 17.25 2.69
N LEU A 228 -7.97 17.07 1.40
CA LEU A 228 -8.81 15.94 0.97
C LEU A 228 -8.14 14.59 1.25
N ILE A 229 -6.82 14.48 1.07
CA ILE A 229 -6.06 13.26 1.36
C ILE A 229 -5.92 13.03 2.87
N PHE A 230 -5.43 14.02 3.61
CA PHE A 230 -5.01 13.85 5.01
C PHE A 230 -6.12 14.10 6.03
N ALA A 231 -7.16 14.84 5.66
CA ALA A 231 -8.26 15.20 6.58
C ALA A 231 -9.65 14.82 6.04
N GLY A 232 -9.75 14.22 4.84
CA GLY A 232 -11.03 13.77 4.27
C GLY A 232 -12.03 14.90 3.99
N ARG A 233 -11.57 16.16 3.96
CA ARG A 233 -12.42 17.35 3.82
C ARG A 233 -11.73 18.45 3.01
N VAL A 234 -12.50 19.46 2.62
CA VAL A 234 -11.91 20.69 2.06
C VAL A 234 -11.33 21.57 3.17
N PRO A 235 -10.37 22.47 2.86
CA PRO A 235 -9.83 23.41 3.84
C PRO A 235 -10.89 24.41 4.30
N THR A 236 -10.81 24.78 5.57
CA THR A 236 -11.57 25.89 6.17
C THR A 236 -10.99 27.24 5.75
N SER A 237 -11.77 28.32 5.88
CA SER A 237 -11.28 29.68 5.60
C SER A 237 -10.06 30.03 6.46
N ALA A 238 -10.08 29.67 7.75
CA ALA A 238 -8.96 29.90 8.66
C ALA A 238 -7.67 29.17 8.23
N GLU A 239 -7.79 27.95 7.70
CA GLU A 239 -6.63 27.21 7.18
C GLU A 239 -6.05 27.88 5.92
N TYR A 240 -6.89 28.43 5.04
CA TYR A 240 -6.40 29.22 3.90
C TYR A 240 -5.71 30.51 4.34
N GLU A 241 -6.28 31.22 5.32
CA GLU A 241 -5.70 32.46 5.87
C GLU A 241 -4.35 32.18 6.55
N SER A 242 -4.23 31.04 7.25
CA SER A 242 -3.01 30.62 7.95
C SER A 242 -1.81 30.41 7.01
N ILE A 243 -2.02 30.24 5.70
CA ILE A 243 -0.92 30.10 4.73
C ILE A 243 0.02 31.31 4.78
N ALA A 244 -0.52 32.52 4.97
CA ALA A 244 0.28 33.74 5.03
C ALA A 244 1.13 33.85 6.31
N GLU A 245 0.71 33.17 7.39
CA GLU A 245 1.37 33.24 8.70
C GLU A 245 2.45 32.16 8.86
N ILE A 246 2.10 30.89 8.59
CA ILE A 246 2.98 29.74 8.87
C ILE A 246 3.46 29.02 7.60
N GLY A 247 3.11 29.55 6.42
CA GLY A 247 3.45 28.95 5.13
C GLY A 247 2.63 27.69 4.80
N LEU A 248 2.60 27.34 3.51
CA LEU A 248 1.84 26.19 3.02
C LEU A 248 2.26 24.87 3.68
N ARG A 249 3.57 24.65 3.89
CA ARG A 249 4.11 23.45 4.55
C ARG A 249 3.57 23.30 5.98
N GLY A 250 3.58 24.39 6.75
CA GLY A 250 3.07 24.41 8.12
C GLY A 250 1.58 24.09 8.18
N VAL A 251 0.77 24.67 7.28
CA VAL A 251 -0.67 24.37 7.23
C VAL A 251 -0.93 22.91 6.85
N ILE A 252 -0.23 22.36 5.85
CA ILE A 252 -0.38 20.95 5.45
C ILE A 252 -0.02 20.02 6.61
N ARG A 253 1.08 20.29 7.32
CA ARG A 253 1.46 19.50 8.50
C ARG A 253 0.39 19.59 9.61
N ASN A 254 -0.19 20.76 9.83
CA ASN A 254 -1.19 20.98 10.89
C ASN A 254 -2.52 20.25 10.69
N VAL A 255 -2.85 19.84 9.46
CA VAL A 255 -4.05 19.04 9.17
C VAL A 255 -3.84 17.53 9.36
N MET A 256 -2.59 17.07 9.52
CA MET A 256 -2.24 15.66 9.74
C MET A 256 -2.49 15.21 11.20
N LYS A 257 -3.75 15.24 11.62
CA LYS A 257 -4.18 14.87 12.97
C LYS A 257 -5.64 14.39 13.02
N GLY A 258 -5.98 13.64 14.07
CA GLY A 258 -7.32 13.13 14.33
C GLY A 258 -7.72 11.99 13.39
N ASP A 259 -8.98 11.55 13.52
CA ASP A 259 -9.48 10.31 12.91
C ASP A 259 -9.28 10.23 11.39
N ALA A 260 -9.45 11.34 10.67
CA ALA A 260 -9.29 11.32 9.21
C ALA A 260 -7.83 11.10 8.77
N PHE A 261 -6.86 11.61 9.55
CA PHE A 261 -5.45 11.36 9.29
C PHE A 261 -5.06 9.94 9.69
N HIS A 262 -5.59 9.45 10.82
CA HIS A 262 -5.47 8.05 11.23
C HIS A 262 -5.96 7.11 10.12
N ASP A 263 -7.17 7.34 9.60
CA ASP A 263 -7.77 6.56 8.51
C ASP A 263 -6.93 6.63 7.22
N PHE A 264 -6.28 7.76 6.92
CA PHE A 264 -5.31 7.85 5.82
C PHE A 264 -4.12 6.91 6.04
N LEU A 265 -3.56 6.86 7.25
CA LEU A 265 -2.42 6.00 7.57
C LEU A 265 -2.80 4.52 7.51
N ILE A 266 -3.95 4.17 8.07
CA ILE A 266 -4.47 2.81 8.08
C ILE A 266 -4.75 2.33 6.65
N ARG A 267 -5.46 3.11 5.83
CA ARG A 267 -5.73 2.75 4.44
C ARG A 267 -4.46 2.69 3.61
N GLY A 268 -3.61 3.72 3.69
CA GLY A 268 -2.35 3.77 2.93
C GLY A 268 -1.43 2.60 3.25
N SER A 269 -1.38 2.18 4.51
CA SER A 269 -0.62 1.01 4.93
C SER A 269 -1.26 -0.31 4.50
N ASN A 270 -2.58 -0.43 4.61
CA ASN A 270 -3.29 -1.64 4.23
C ASN A 270 -3.31 -1.86 2.71
N ASP A 271 -3.28 -0.80 1.92
CA ASP A 271 -3.08 -0.84 0.46
C ASP A 271 -1.76 -1.51 0.06
N ARG A 272 -0.79 -1.56 0.98
CA ARG A 272 0.50 -2.23 0.78
C ARG A 272 0.55 -3.60 1.44
N LEU A 273 0.23 -3.66 2.73
CA LEU A 273 0.43 -4.86 3.55
C LEU A 273 -0.74 -5.84 3.47
N LEU A 274 -1.95 -5.37 3.15
CA LEU A 274 -3.18 -6.17 3.00
C LEU A 274 -3.47 -7.07 4.21
N THR A 275 -3.16 -6.60 5.42
CA THR A 275 -3.31 -7.37 6.66
C THR A 275 -4.77 -7.50 7.09
N ASP A 276 -5.64 -6.57 6.70
CA ASP A 276 -7.09 -6.67 6.92
C ASP A 276 -7.73 -7.85 6.17
N GLY A 277 -7.12 -8.27 5.06
CA GLY A 277 -7.60 -9.39 4.25
C GLY A 277 -7.22 -10.77 4.79
N VAL A 278 -6.51 -10.85 5.92
CA VAL A 278 -6.14 -12.14 6.53
C VAL A 278 -7.36 -12.71 7.26
N MET A 279 -7.98 -13.73 6.66
CA MET A 279 -9.20 -14.36 7.20
C MET A 279 -8.93 -15.53 8.14
N ASP A 280 -7.70 -16.04 8.18
CA ASP A 280 -7.31 -17.12 9.09
C ASP A 280 -7.34 -16.71 10.56
N GLU A 281 -7.41 -17.71 11.45
CA GLU A 281 -7.23 -17.55 12.89
C GLU A 281 -5.79 -17.07 13.15
N ILE A 282 -5.63 -15.91 13.78
CA ILE A 282 -4.33 -15.31 14.09
C ILE A 282 -3.88 -15.68 15.50
N LEU A 283 -4.82 -15.87 16.42
CA LEU A 283 -4.57 -16.29 17.78
C LEU A 283 -4.99 -17.76 17.91
N PRO A 284 -4.06 -18.73 17.99
CA PRO A 284 -4.41 -20.14 18.07
C PRO A 284 -5.20 -20.50 19.33
N SER A 285 -6.29 -21.24 19.15
CA SER A 285 -7.11 -21.76 20.26
C SER A 285 -6.43 -22.84 21.10
N TYR A 286 -5.26 -23.34 20.69
CA TYR A 286 -4.49 -24.40 21.36
C TYR A 286 -2.98 -24.13 21.25
N GLY A 287 -2.48 -23.10 21.93
CA GLY A 287 -1.11 -22.68 21.68
C GLY A 287 -0.46 -21.83 22.75
N THR A 288 0.34 -20.89 22.29
CA THR A 288 1.27 -20.07 23.06
C THR A 288 0.58 -18.93 23.83
N PHE A 289 -0.63 -18.54 23.42
CA PHE A 289 -1.46 -17.50 24.06
C PHE A 289 -2.48 -18.10 25.03
N VAL A 290 -2.02 -18.42 26.24
CA VAL A 290 -2.84 -19.08 27.27
C VAL A 290 -4.07 -18.27 27.67
N GLU A 291 -3.96 -16.93 27.75
CA GLU A 291 -5.10 -16.09 28.10
C GLU A 291 -6.15 -16.05 27.00
N PHE A 292 -5.76 -16.18 25.72
CA PHE A 292 -6.70 -16.36 24.63
C PHE A 292 -7.50 -17.64 24.76
N THR A 293 -6.82 -18.79 24.90
CA THR A 293 -7.47 -20.10 25.08
C THR A 293 -8.40 -20.10 26.29
N ASN A 294 -7.89 -19.70 27.45
CA ASN A 294 -8.69 -19.71 28.68
C ASN A 294 -9.81 -18.67 28.66
N GLY A 295 -9.56 -17.47 28.12
CA GLY A 295 -10.55 -16.40 27.96
C GLY A 295 -11.73 -16.82 27.09
N ARG A 296 -11.45 -17.50 25.97
CA ARG A 296 -12.47 -18.07 25.08
C ARG A 296 -13.31 -19.14 25.80
N THR A 297 -12.67 -20.08 26.48
CA THR A 297 -13.37 -21.18 27.17
C THR A 297 -14.23 -20.67 28.34
N ARG A 298 -13.70 -19.75 29.19
CA ARG A 298 -14.46 -19.15 30.30
C ARG A 298 -15.74 -18.46 29.82
N ARG A 299 -15.64 -17.65 28.77
CA ARG A 299 -16.79 -16.92 28.21
C ARG A 299 -17.79 -17.85 27.53
N CYS A 300 -17.33 -18.91 26.88
CA CYS A 300 -18.20 -19.96 26.36
C CYS A 300 -18.99 -20.65 27.48
N GLU A 301 -18.35 -21.01 28.58
CA GLU A 301 -19.04 -21.64 29.73
C GLU A 301 -20.12 -20.73 30.32
N ILE A 302 -19.82 -19.44 30.51
CA ILE A 302 -20.79 -18.43 30.98
C ILE A 302 -21.98 -18.34 30.01
N GLY A 303 -21.72 -18.23 28.69
CA GLY A 303 -22.75 -18.17 27.64
C GLY A 303 -23.48 -19.50 27.38
N SER A 304 -22.99 -20.62 27.94
CA SER A 304 -23.67 -21.91 27.91
C SER A 304 -24.67 -22.07 29.07
N ALA A 305 -24.50 -21.29 30.13
CA ALA A 305 -25.35 -21.31 31.33
C ALA A 305 -26.56 -20.36 31.25
N GLY A 306 -26.52 -19.36 30.37
CA GLY A 306 -27.66 -18.50 29.98
C GLY A 306 -27.76 -18.47 28.45
N SER A 307 -28.95 -18.40 27.88
CA SER A 307 -29.27 -18.66 26.46
C SER A 307 -28.59 -17.75 25.39
N SER A 308 -27.26 -17.75 25.32
CA SER A 308 -26.49 -16.98 24.34
C SER A 308 -25.03 -17.48 24.27
N GLY A 309 -24.78 -18.50 23.44
CA GLY A 309 -23.44 -18.99 23.10
C GLY A 309 -22.56 -17.99 22.30
N ASP A 310 -23.01 -16.75 22.16
CA ASP A 310 -22.45 -15.70 21.30
C ASP A 310 -21.32 -14.89 21.97
N PHE A 311 -21.23 -14.90 23.32
CA PHE A 311 -20.28 -14.07 24.08
C PHE A 311 -18.81 -14.46 23.89
N GLY A 312 -18.50 -15.76 23.82
CA GLY A 312 -17.13 -16.23 23.61
C GLY A 312 -16.62 -15.96 22.19
N ILE A 313 -17.51 -16.05 21.19
CA ILE A 313 -17.19 -15.79 19.78
C ILE A 313 -17.03 -14.29 19.54
N GLY A 314 -17.90 -13.46 20.12
CA GLY A 314 -17.80 -12.00 20.02
C GLY A 314 -16.48 -11.44 20.56
N TRP A 315 -16.06 -11.88 21.76
CA TRP A 315 -14.77 -11.50 22.35
C TRP A 315 -13.59 -11.96 21.49
N ALA A 316 -13.58 -13.23 21.07
CA ALA A 316 -12.49 -13.79 20.26
C ALA A 316 -12.35 -13.05 18.92
N ASN A 317 -13.47 -12.73 18.25
CA ASN A 317 -13.46 -11.96 17.00
C ASN A 317 -12.87 -10.56 17.16
N ARG A 318 -13.10 -9.90 18.30
CA ARG A 318 -12.51 -8.58 18.61
C ARG A 318 -11.03 -8.65 18.92
N ALA A 319 -10.58 -9.68 19.65
CA ALA A 319 -9.17 -9.93 19.91
C ALA A 319 -8.41 -10.25 18.62
N GLU A 320 -8.98 -11.14 17.79
CA GLU A 320 -8.49 -11.45 16.44
C GLU A 320 -8.40 -10.20 15.56
N GLN A 321 -9.42 -9.34 15.59
CA GLN A 321 -9.39 -8.09 14.84
C GLN A 321 -8.31 -7.13 15.35
N GLY A 322 -8.11 -7.05 16.66
CA GLY A 322 -7.00 -6.29 17.25
C GLY A 322 -5.64 -6.81 16.78
N ALA A 323 -5.47 -8.13 16.74
CA ALA A 323 -4.26 -8.75 16.20
C ALA A 323 -4.08 -8.46 14.70
N ARG A 324 -5.15 -8.54 13.88
CA ARG A 324 -5.15 -8.21 12.44
C ARG A 324 -4.66 -6.79 12.15
N ARG A 325 -5.22 -5.82 12.89
CA ARG A 325 -4.94 -4.40 12.71
C ARG A 325 -3.58 -3.97 13.22
N SER A 326 -3.00 -4.73 14.15
CA SER A 326 -1.77 -4.40 14.85
C SER A 326 -0.63 -3.83 13.99
N PRO A 327 -0.28 -4.40 12.81
CA PRO A 327 0.80 -3.85 11.98
C PRO A 327 0.51 -2.44 11.45
N LEU A 328 -0.76 -2.18 11.10
CA LEU A 328 -1.21 -0.90 10.56
C LEU A 328 -1.28 0.14 11.68
N GLU A 329 -1.76 -0.27 12.85
CA GLU A 329 -1.85 0.57 14.05
C GLU A 329 -0.47 0.94 14.58
N LEU A 330 0.54 0.07 14.42
CA LEU A 330 1.93 0.41 14.76
C LEU A 330 2.45 1.54 13.86
N ILE A 331 2.16 1.48 12.56
CA ILE A 331 2.50 2.56 11.64
C ILE A 331 1.78 3.85 12.05
N ALA A 332 0.47 3.78 12.31
CA ALA A 332 -0.30 4.95 12.73
C ALA A 332 0.26 5.56 14.03
N HIS A 333 0.51 4.74 15.05
CA HIS A 333 1.07 5.16 16.33
C HIS A 333 2.40 5.89 16.18
N VAL A 334 3.34 5.31 15.42
CA VAL A 334 4.67 5.91 15.19
C VAL A 334 4.53 7.29 14.55
N VAL A 335 3.67 7.41 13.54
CA VAL A 335 3.52 8.64 12.75
C VAL A 335 2.77 9.72 13.52
N GLU A 336 1.67 9.37 14.19
CA GLU A 336 0.84 10.30 14.96
C GLU A 336 1.61 10.93 16.12
N ASN A 337 2.51 10.17 16.75
CA ASN A 337 3.36 10.60 17.85
C ASN A 337 4.71 11.17 17.40
N ASP A 338 4.92 11.37 16.09
CA ASP A 338 6.16 11.93 15.53
C ASP A 338 7.43 11.15 15.94
N LEU A 339 7.29 9.84 16.15
CA LEU A 339 8.40 8.93 16.44
C LEU A 339 9.19 8.62 15.15
N PRO A 340 10.48 8.23 15.26
CA PRO A 340 11.26 7.83 14.10
C PRO A 340 10.61 6.63 13.39
N TYR A 341 10.39 6.74 12.08
CA TYR A 341 9.70 5.70 11.32
C TYR A 341 10.42 4.34 11.33
N THR A 342 11.71 4.29 11.69
CA THR A 342 12.44 3.04 11.94
C THR A 342 11.80 2.16 13.02
N GLU A 343 11.01 2.76 13.90
CA GLU A 343 10.29 2.06 14.98
C GLU A 343 9.28 1.04 14.45
N VAL A 344 8.75 1.20 13.23
CA VAL A 344 7.82 0.22 12.63
C VAL A 344 8.43 -1.19 12.48
N LEU A 345 9.76 -1.30 12.44
CA LEU A 345 10.49 -2.58 12.41
C LEU A 345 11.24 -2.90 13.70
N THR A 346 11.52 -1.89 14.52
CA THR A 346 12.38 -2.01 15.71
C THR A 346 11.62 -1.98 17.03
N ALA A 347 10.33 -1.67 17.01
CA ALA A 347 9.45 -1.75 18.16
C ALA A 347 9.53 -3.13 18.82
N ASP A 348 9.68 -3.12 20.15
CA ASP A 348 9.67 -4.28 21.01
C ASP A 348 8.32 -4.44 21.74
N TYR A 349 7.29 -3.78 21.20
CA TYR A 349 5.89 -3.83 21.61
C TYR A 349 4.98 -4.01 20.39
N ILE A 350 3.79 -4.56 20.62
CA ILE A 350 2.75 -4.76 19.63
C ILE A 350 1.61 -3.78 19.89
N MET A 351 0.96 -3.26 18.85
CA MET A 351 -0.27 -2.49 19.05
C MET A 351 -1.43 -3.43 19.28
N ALA A 352 -2.21 -3.22 20.34
CA ALA A 352 -3.35 -4.06 20.67
C ALA A 352 -4.54 -3.21 21.12
N ASN A 353 -5.73 -3.68 20.79
CA ASN A 353 -6.97 -3.20 21.40
C ASN A 353 -7.22 -3.91 22.75
N PRO A 354 -8.21 -3.50 23.56
CA PRO A 354 -8.44 -4.09 24.89
C PRO A 354 -8.55 -5.62 24.85
N PHE A 355 -9.24 -6.14 23.83
CA PHE A 355 -9.49 -7.58 23.64
C PHE A 355 -8.22 -8.35 23.28
N ALA A 356 -7.40 -7.81 22.36
CA ALA A 356 -6.12 -8.41 21.97
C ALA A 356 -5.09 -8.30 23.10
N ALA A 357 -5.08 -7.20 23.84
CA ALA A 357 -4.22 -7.04 25.02
C ALA A 357 -4.54 -8.10 26.08
N GLU A 358 -5.83 -8.31 26.40
CA GLU A 358 -6.27 -9.40 27.28
C GLU A 358 -5.81 -10.76 26.74
N ALA A 359 -6.00 -11.02 25.45
CA ALA A 359 -5.61 -12.28 24.80
C ALA A 359 -4.09 -12.56 24.88
N TYR A 360 -3.28 -11.52 24.81
CA TYR A 360 -1.82 -11.57 24.97
C TYR A 360 -1.37 -11.61 26.44
N GLY A 361 -2.31 -11.47 27.39
CA GLY A 361 -2.01 -11.28 28.81
C GLY A 361 -1.25 -9.98 29.09
N ALA A 362 -1.35 -8.98 28.22
CA ALA A 362 -0.69 -7.69 28.35
C ALA A 362 -1.35 -6.83 29.44
N ASN A 363 -0.55 -6.01 30.13
CA ASN A 363 -1.03 -5.05 31.13
C ASN A 363 -1.13 -3.62 30.57
N ALA A 364 -1.83 -3.46 29.45
CA ALA A 364 -2.11 -2.14 28.89
C ALA A 364 -3.33 -1.51 29.57
N GLU A 365 -3.33 -0.19 29.75
CA GLU A 365 -4.47 0.58 30.27
C GLU A 365 -5.16 1.30 29.11
N PHE A 366 -6.49 1.17 29.05
CA PHE A 366 -7.34 1.75 28.00
C PHE A 366 -8.30 2.79 28.60
N ASP A 367 -8.64 3.80 27.80
CA ASP A 367 -9.60 4.83 28.16
C ASP A 367 -11.04 4.24 28.21
N ASP A 368 -11.36 3.33 27.28
CA ASP A 368 -12.58 2.51 27.28
C ASP A 368 -12.27 1.04 26.96
N GLU A 369 -12.30 0.19 27.98
CA GLU A 369 -12.09 -1.27 27.88
C GLU A 369 -13.12 -1.99 26.96
N SER A 370 -14.19 -1.31 26.55
CA SER A 370 -15.20 -1.84 25.62
C SER A 370 -15.01 -1.39 24.17
N ASP A 371 -14.14 -0.41 23.91
CA ASP A 371 -13.85 0.09 22.56
C ASP A 371 -12.85 -0.83 21.85
N ASP A 372 -13.33 -1.60 20.86
CA ASP A 372 -12.49 -2.48 20.07
C ASP A 372 -11.67 -1.76 18.99
N HIS A 373 -11.80 -0.44 18.88
CA HIS A 373 -10.99 0.39 18.01
C HIS A 373 -9.94 1.22 18.74
N GLU A 374 -9.91 1.24 20.08
CA GLU A 374 -8.83 1.89 20.82
C GLU A 374 -7.58 1.01 20.75
N PHE A 375 -6.44 1.53 20.27
CA PHE A 375 -5.18 0.79 20.20
C PHE A 375 -4.11 1.45 21.08
N LYS A 376 -3.39 0.63 21.86
CA LYS A 376 -2.27 1.08 22.69
C LYS A 376 -1.04 0.16 22.53
N PRO A 377 0.18 0.69 22.70
CA PRO A 377 1.38 -0.12 22.81
C PRO A 377 1.25 -1.16 23.93
N SER A 378 1.47 -2.43 23.59
CA SER A 378 1.27 -3.57 24.49
C SER A 378 2.45 -4.53 24.41
N ARG A 379 2.73 -5.24 25.51
CA ARG A 379 3.78 -6.26 25.58
C ARG A 379 3.20 -7.57 26.06
N PHE A 380 3.60 -8.67 25.42
CA PHE A 380 3.26 -10.01 25.89
C PHE A 380 3.80 -10.21 27.30
N ALA A 381 2.95 -10.55 28.28
CA ALA A 381 3.43 -10.84 29.62
C ALA A 381 4.21 -12.17 29.68
N ALA A 382 3.87 -13.13 28.80
CA ALA A 382 4.55 -14.40 28.67
C ALA A 382 4.23 -15.05 27.32
N TYR A 383 5.22 -15.70 26.71
CA TYR A 383 5.01 -16.62 25.59
C TYR A 383 5.38 -18.04 26.02
N TYR A 384 4.43 -18.97 25.92
CA TYR A 384 4.61 -20.35 26.41
C TYR A 384 4.82 -21.33 25.27
N LEU A 385 6.02 -21.87 25.16
CA LEU A 385 6.38 -22.88 24.17
C LEU A 385 5.77 -24.25 24.52
N GLU A 386 5.63 -25.12 23.53
CA GLU A 386 5.11 -26.45 23.77
C GLU A 386 6.11 -27.35 24.50
N ASP A 387 5.66 -27.98 25.60
CA ASP A 387 6.46 -28.96 26.35
C ASP A 387 5.59 -30.08 26.96
N GLY A 388 6.25 -31.05 27.61
CA GLY A 388 5.58 -32.16 28.28
C GLY A 388 4.90 -31.82 29.60
N SER A 389 5.19 -30.65 30.18
CA SER A 389 4.68 -30.20 31.47
C SER A 389 3.29 -29.55 31.37
N ARG A 390 2.94 -28.98 30.20
CA ARG A 390 1.62 -28.37 29.95
C ARG A 390 0.48 -29.35 30.26
N SER A 391 -0.52 -28.87 31.01
CA SER A 391 -1.74 -29.61 31.34
C SER A 391 -3.00 -28.81 31.05
N TYR A 392 -4.02 -29.49 30.57
CA TYR A 392 -5.32 -28.93 30.26
C TYR A 392 -6.42 -29.97 30.52
N TYR A 393 -7.67 -29.52 30.61
CA TYR A 393 -8.85 -30.39 30.53
C TYR A 393 -9.80 -29.89 29.44
N ASN A 394 -10.58 -30.80 28.87
CA ASN A 394 -11.58 -30.46 27.88
C ASN A 394 -12.88 -30.04 28.57
N VAL A 395 -13.38 -28.87 28.19
CA VAL A 395 -14.72 -28.40 28.53
C VAL A 395 -15.68 -28.79 27.40
N PRO A 396 -16.75 -29.57 27.68
CA PRO A 396 -17.72 -29.95 26.66
C PRO A 396 -18.27 -28.72 25.92
N ARG A 397 -18.18 -28.74 24.59
CA ARG A 397 -18.61 -27.66 23.66
C ARG A 397 -17.79 -26.36 23.70
N CYS A 398 -16.88 -26.17 24.67
CA CYS A 398 -16.12 -24.92 24.84
C CYS A 398 -14.61 -25.04 24.62
N GLY A 399 -14.11 -26.20 24.21
CA GLY A 399 -12.70 -26.41 23.90
C GLY A 399 -11.89 -26.81 25.14
N SER A 400 -10.59 -26.49 25.14
CA SER A 400 -9.70 -26.82 26.27
C SER A 400 -9.47 -25.65 27.20
N TYR A 401 -9.39 -25.94 28.49
CA TYR A 401 -8.92 -25.01 29.50
C TYR A 401 -7.52 -25.42 29.98
N VAL A 402 -6.55 -24.52 29.84
CA VAL A 402 -5.17 -24.70 30.27
C VAL A 402 -5.08 -24.47 31.78
N THR A 403 -4.82 -25.53 32.54
CA THR A 403 -4.63 -25.48 34.00
C THR A 403 -3.19 -25.19 34.39
N TYR A 404 -2.24 -25.57 33.54
CA TYR A 404 -0.82 -25.28 33.70
C TYR A 404 -0.21 -24.99 32.33
N ALA A 405 0.35 -23.78 32.18
CA ALA A 405 0.82 -23.24 30.91
C ALA A 405 2.06 -23.97 30.35
N GLY A 406 2.85 -24.56 31.24
CA GLY A 406 4.12 -25.22 30.94
C GLY A 406 5.31 -24.52 31.61
N ASP A 407 6.46 -25.22 31.67
CA ASP A 407 7.71 -24.73 32.24
C ASP A 407 8.49 -23.87 31.24
N LEU A 408 8.30 -24.11 29.93
CA LEU A 408 8.96 -23.35 28.86
C LEU A 408 8.29 -22.00 28.59
N ARG A 409 8.57 -21.03 29.46
CA ARG A 409 8.20 -19.62 29.28
C ARG A 409 9.40 -18.81 28.78
N LEU A 410 9.17 -17.90 27.83
CA LEU A 410 10.15 -16.90 27.40
C LEU A 410 9.56 -15.50 27.23
N ASP A 411 10.46 -14.51 27.18
CA ASP A 411 10.16 -13.15 26.74
C ASP A 411 10.14 -13.13 25.20
N TYR A 412 8.98 -12.86 24.62
CA TYR A 412 8.81 -12.93 23.17
C TYR A 412 9.73 -11.90 22.49
N PRO A 413 10.69 -12.34 21.64
CA PRO A 413 11.54 -11.41 20.93
C PRO A 413 10.69 -10.78 19.83
N HIS A 414 10.09 -9.61 20.10
CA HIS A 414 9.31 -8.87 19.11
C HIS A 414 10.22 -8.04 18.20
N ALA A 415 9.79 -7.77 16.97
CA ALA A 415 10.54 -7.01 15.96
C ALA A 415 9.56 -6.27 15.04
N GLY A 416 8.81 -5.34 15.64
CA GLY A 416 7.77 -4.56 14.99
C GLY A 416 6.89 -5.41 14.07
N ILE A 417 6.67 -4.92 12.85
CA ILE A 417 5.80 -5.57 11.86
C ILE A 417 6.28 -6.99 11.49
N LEU A 418 7.59 -7.23 11.37
CA LEU A 418 8.14 -8.44 10.72
C LEU A 418 7.73 -9.74 11.40
N ASN A 419 7.49 -9.72 12.71
CA ASN A 419 7.04 -10.89 13.46
C ASN A 419 5.72 -10.71 14.19
N THR A 420 4.88 -9.79 13.72
CA THR A 420 3.45 -9.90 14.03
C THR A 420 2.89 -11.17 13.39
N THR A 421 2.04 -11.90 14.10
CA THR A 421 1.44 -13.13 13.57
C THR A 421 0.68 -12.86 12.26
N THR A 422 0.03 -11.70 12.13
CA THR A 422 -0.67 -11.30 10.91
C THR A 422 0.26 -11.10 9.72
N PHE A 423 1.43 -10.47 9.88
CA PHE A 423 2.40 -10.34 8.79
C PHE A 423 2.93 -11.71 8.35
N LEU A 424 3.25 -12.57 9.32
CA LEU A 424 3.78 -13.92 9.08
C LEU A 424 2.77 -14.85 8.39
N LYS A 425 1.46 -14.68 8.66
CA LYS A 425 0.38 -15.40 7.96
C LYS A 425 0.07 -14.82 6.59
N ARG A 426 0.05 -13.48 6.47
CA ARG A 426 -0.23 -12.81 5.19
C ARG A 426 0.81 -13.14 4.13
N PHE A 427 2.07 -13.26 4.55
CA PHE A 427 3.19 -13.66 3.72
C PHE A 427 3.62 -15.06 4.18
N PRO A 428 2.97 -16.12 3.68
CA PRO A 428 3.07 -17.45 4.27
C PRO A 428 4.43 -18.09 3.98
N THR A 429 4.74 -19.13 4.73
CA THR A 429 5.80 -20.08 4.41
C THR A 429 5.20 -21.46 4.18
N THR A 430 5.89 -22.30 3.42
CA THR A 430 5.55 -23.71 3.17
C THR A 430 6.84 -24.54 3.26
N PRO A 431 6.79 -25.88 3.26
CA PRO A 431 7.99 -26.71 3.36
C PRO A 431 8.94 -26.54 2.17
N THR A 432 8.40 -26.08 1.02
CA THR A 432 9.14 -25.82 -0.21
C THR A 432 9.56 -24.35 -0.36
N ASN A 433 8.74 -23.40 0.12
CA ASN A 433 9.06 -21.99 0.06
C ASN A 433 10.06 -21.57 1.15
N ARG A 434 10.02 -22.19 2.34
CA ARG A 434 10.98 -21.99 3.45
C ARG A 434 11.29 -20.52 3.70
N ASN A 435 10.26 -19.72 3.98
CA ASN A 435 10.28 -18.28 4.25
C ASN A 435 10.68 -17.35 3.07
N ARG A 436 10.91 -17.86 1.86
CA ARG A 436 11.26 -17.01 0.70
C ARG A 436 10.18 -15.99 0.34
N ALA A 437 8.91 -16.30 0.58
CA ALA A 437 7.82 -15.34 0.39
C ALA A 437 7.90 -14.20 1.42
N ARG A 438 8.14 -14.51 2.71
CA ARG A 438 8.38 -13.50 3.76
C ARG A 438 9.57 -12.59 3.40
N ALA A 439 10.66 -13.20 2.93
CA ALA A 439 11.85 -12.47 2.49
C ALA A 439 11.54 -11.55 1.28
N ARG A 440 10.88 -12.07 0.24
CA ARG A 440 10.48 -11.28 -0.94
C ARG A 440 9.68 -10.04 -0.54
N TRP A 441 8.65 -10.20 0.29
CA TRP A 441 7.80 -9.08 0.70
C TRP A 441 8.50 -8.12 1.65
N THR A 442 9.44 -8.61 2.46
CA THR A 442 10.31 -7.75 3.28
C THR A 442 11.23 -6.88 2.41
N TYR A 443 11.87 -7.45 1.38
CA TYR A 443 12.63 -6.69 0.39
C TYR A 443 11.77 -5.65 -0.33
N TYR A 444 10.57 -6.04 -0.74
CA TYR A 444 9.67 -5.15 -1.48
C TYR A 444 9.20 -3.96 -0.64
N HIS A 445 8.67 -4.22 0.57
CA HIS A 445 8.08 -3.17 1.40
C HIS A 445 9.11 -2.30 2.13
N PHE A 446 10.22 -2.88 2.58
CA PHE A 446 11.17 -2.18 3.47
C PHE A 446 12.54 -1.89 2.85
N LEU A 447 12.82 -2.40 1.65
CA LEU A 447 14.03 -2.06 0.88
C LEU A 447 13.72 -1.59 -0.55
N GLY A 448 12.44 -1.61 -0.96
CA GLY A 448 12.02 -1.11 -2.27
C GLY A 448 12.58 -1.93 -3.44
N VAL A 449 12.88 -3.22 -3.20
CA VAL A 449 13.43 -4.17 -4.17
C VAL A 449 12.39 -5.22 -4.52
N ASP A 450 11.97 -5.27 -5.78
CA ASP A 450 11.18 -6.39 -6.30
C ASP A 450 12.13 -7.50 -6.76
N VAL A 451 12.30 -8.52 -5.91
CA VAL A 451 13.19 -9.66 -6.18
C VAL A 451 12.81 -10.38 -7.47
N GLU A 452 11.53 -10.37 -7.88
CA GLU A 452 11.10 -11.04 -9.11
C GLU A 452 11.49 -10.28 -10.39
N GLN A 453 11.89 -9.01 -10.26
CA GLN A 453 12.37 -8.19 -11.37
C GLN A 453 13.91 -8.08 -11.44
N LEU A 454 14.64 -8.66 -10.48
CA LEU A 454 16.11 -8.58 -10.45
C LEU A 454 16.77 -9.36 -11.60
N ALA A 455 16.17 -10.47 -12.04
CA ALA A 455 16.67 -11.27 -13.15
C ALA A 455 15.53 -12.03 -13.83
N ALA A 456 15.66 -12.25 -15.14
CA ALA A 456 14.76 -13.14 -15.86
C ALA A 456 14.93 -14.58 -15.36
N ARG A 457 13.82 -15.26 -15.05
CA ARG A 457 13.86 -16.70 -14.76
C ARG A 457 14.35 -17.44 -15.99
N THR A 458 15.25 -18.41 -15.79
CA THR A 458 15.69 -19.27 -16.88
C THR A 458 14.50 -20.03 -17.48
N THR A 459 14.44 -20.10 -18.80
CA THR A 459 13.49 -20.92 -19.56
C THR A 459 14.18 -22.13 -20.18
N ASP A 460 15.45 -22.35 -19.86
CA ASP A 460 16.24 -23.49 -20.32
C ASP A 460 15.73 -24.78 -19.67
N PRO A 461 15.18 -25.74 -20.44
CA PRO A 461 14.66 -27.00 -19.91
C PRO A 461 15.72 -27.82 -19.15
N ASP A 462 16.98 -27.75 -19.55
CA ASP A 462 18.05 -28.53 -18.91
C ASP A 462 18.37 -27.94 -17.52
N ALA A 463 18.42 -26.61 -17.41
CA ALA A 463 18.58 -25.92 -16.12
C ALA A 463 17.37 -26.17 -15.19
N LEU A 464 16.16 -26.26 -15.74
CA LEU A 464 14.93 -26.52 -14.97
C LEU A 464 14.73 -28.00 -14.59
N ALA A 465 15.41 -28.93 -15.27
CA ALA A 465 15.37 -30.35 -14.96
C ALA A 465 16.34 -30.76 -13.85
N ASP A 466 17.18 -29.85 -13.38
CA ASP A 466 18.13 -30.07 -12.30
C ASP A 466 17.42 -30.30 -10.96
N THR A 467 17.64 -31.47 -10.36
CA THR A 467 17.07 -31.86 -9.07
C THR A 467 18.10 -31.85 -7.94
N ASP A 468 19.37 -31.56 -8.22
CA ASP A 468 20.45 -31.53 -7.22
C ASP A 468 20.55 -30.15 -6.56
N ASN A 469 19.56 -29.83 -5.72
CA ASN A 469 19.50 -28.56 -4.97
C ASN A 469 19.88 -27.34 -5.84
N PRO A 470 19.09 -27.05 -6.90
CA PRO A 470 19.45 -26.06 -7.90
C PRO A 470 19.64 -24.66 -7.29
N THR A 471 18.93 -24.35 -6.19
CA THR A 471 19.06 -23.07 -5.47
C THR A 471 20.45 -22.85 -4.86
N MET A 472 21.21 -23.92 -4.61
CA MET A 472 22.57 -23.88 -4.07
C MET A 472 23.65 -24.12 -5.13
N LYS A 473 23.36 -24.97 -6.13
CA LYS A 473 24.38 -25.53 -7.04
C LYS A 473 24.26 -25.06 -8.49
N ASN A 474 23.06 -24.66 -8.94
CA ASN A 474 22.81 -24.31 -10.32
C ASN A 474 23.01 -22.80 -10.57
N PRO A 475 23.98 -22.38 -11.40
CA PRO A 475 24.23 -20.97 -11.68
C PRO A 475 23.02 -20.18 -12.21
N ALA A 476 22.05 -20.87 -12.83
CA ALA A 476 20.81 -20.24 -13.31
C ALA A 476 19.86 -19.85 -12.17
N CYS A 477 20.05 -20.39 -10.96
CA CYS A 477 19.20 -20.14 -9.80
C CYS A 477 19.96 -19.40 -8.68
N THR A 478 21.26 -19.70 -8.48
CA THR A 478 22.02 -19.20 -7.33
C THR A 478 22.01 -17.67 -7.22
N GLY A 479 22.08 -16.92 -8.32
CA GLY A 479 22.13 -15.46 -8.27
C GLY A 479 20.98 -14.80 -7.51
N CYS A 480 19.74 -15.27 -7.69
CA CYS A 480 18.60 -14.76 -6.93
C CYS A 480 18.58 -15.31 -5.50
N HIS A 481 18.98 -16.57 -5.32
CA HIS A 481 18.97 -17.24 -4.03
C HIS A 481 20.08 -16.75 -3.08
N ASP A 482 21.18 -16.22 -3.61
CA ASP A 482 22.24 -15.55 -2.85
C ASP A 482 21.71 -14.34 -2.06
N VAL A 483 20.70 -13.65 -2.62
CA VAL A 483 20.05 -12.50 -1.99
C VAL A 483 18.86 -12.93 -1.13
N LEU A 484 18.05 -13.86 -1.64
CA LEU A 484 16.76 -14.21 -1.05
C LEU A 484 16.86 -15.16 0.15
N ASP A 485 17.68 -16.21 0.04
CA ASP A 485 17.70 -17.30 1.02
C ASP A 485 18.28 -16.88 2.39
N PRO A 486 19.32 -16.03 2.48
CA PRO A 486 19.78 -15.54 3.78
C PRO A 486 18.69 -14.81 4.56
N MET A 487 17.95 -13.89 3.91
CA MET A 487 16.84 -13.18 4.56
C MET A 487 15.71 -14.14 4.93
N ALA A 488 15.43 -15.14 4.09
CA ALA A 488 14.45 -16.18 4.43
C ALA A 488 14.87 -16.95 5.70
N GLY A 489 16.17 -17.22 5.85
CA GLY A 489 16.75 -17.81 7.05
C GLY A 489 16.61 -16.95 8.30
N ALA A 490 16.53 -15.62 8.18
CA ALA A 490 16.30 -14.77 9.34
C ALA A 490 14.96 -15.08 10.03
N PHE A 491 13.96 -15.60 9.29
CA PHE A 491 12.65 -16.03 9.81
C PHE A 491 12.61 -17.49 10.34
N GLN A 492 13.76 -18.15 10.50
CA GLN A 492 13.86 -19.58 10.87
C GLN A 492 13.04 -20.05 12.08
N ASN A 493 12.75 -19.15 13.02
CA ASN A 493 12.02 -19.49 14.24
C ASN A 493 10.49 -19.43 14.09
N TYR A 494 9.96 -19.19 12.89
CA TYR A 494 8.52 -19.05 12.67
C TYR A 494 8.01 -20.14 11.72
N ASP A 495 7.03 -20.90 12.18
CA ASP A 495 6.38 -21.94 11.37
C ASP A 495 5.39 -21.34 10.35
N GLU A 496 4.61 -22.21 9.71
CA GLU A 496 3.59 -21.85 8.71
C GLU A 496 2.48 -20.97 9.31
N ASP A 497 2.14 -21.20 10.58
CA ASP A 497 1.17 -20.41 11.34
C ASP A 497 1.79 -19.13 11.96
N GLY A 498 3.09 -18.91 11.81
CA GLY A 498 3.78 -17.77 12.40
C GLY A 498 4.04 -17.92 13.90
N HIS A 499 3.93 -19.12 14.46
CA HIS A 499 4.28 -19.39 15.84
C HIS A 499 5.79 -19.51 16.03
N TYR A 500 6.27 -18.96 17.15
CA TYR A 500 7.67 -18.93 17.48
C TYR A 500 8.12 -20.25 18.12
N ARG A 501 9.12 -20.92 17.52
CA ARG A 501 9.72 -22.19 17.97
C ARG A 501 8.66 -23.23 18.36
N SER A 502 7.72 -23.49 17.46
CA SER A 502 6.49 -24.23 17.76
C SER A 502 6.70 -25.74 17.96
N ASN A 503 7.82 -26.30 17.51
CA ASN A 503 8.09 -27.72 17.72
C ASN A 503 8.34 -28.05 19.20
N PHE A 504 7.97 -29.27 19.59
CA PHE A 504 8.04 -29.76 20.96
C PHE A 504 9.39 -29.49 21.66
N GLY A 505 9.32 -29.00 22.89
CA GLY A 505 10.48 -28.56 23.67
C GLY A 505 10.98 -27.17 23.25
N GLY A 506 10.24 -26.46 22.40
CA GLY A 506 10.54 -25.09 22.02
C GLY A 506 11.85 -24.95 21.25
N ARG A 507 12.22 -25.94 20.44
CA ARG A 507 13.59 -26.05 19.91
C ARG A 507 13.79 -25.26 18.63
N ASP A 508 12.83 -25.32 17.73
CA ASP A 508 12.90 -24.82 16.36
C ASP A 508 11.47 -24.72 15.77
N SER A 509 11.34 -24.25 14.52
CA SER A 509 10.10 -24.24 13.75
C SER A 509 10.23 -24.93 12.38
N LEU A 510 11.15 -25.90 12.28
CA LEU A 510 11.37 -26.67 11.05
C LEU A 510 10.17 -27.56 10.74
N ASP A 511 9.86 -27.67 9.45
CA ASP A 511 8.74 -28.48 8.98
C ASP A 511 8.87 -29.97 9.33
N HIS A 512 7.72 -30.62 9.56
CA HIS A 512 7.61 -32.03 9.91
C HIS A 512 8.21 -32.94 8.83
N TYR A 513 7.94 -32.68 7.55
CA TYR A 513 8.42 -33.52 6.45
C TYR A 513 9.94 -33.39 6.30
N TYR A 514 10.51 -32.21 6.52
CA TYR A 514 11.98 -32.06 6.52
C TYR A 514 12.65 -32.93 7.59
N LYS A 515 12.03 -33.08 8.78
CA LYS A 515 12.58 -33.89 9.88
C LYS A 515 12.35 -35.39 9.71
N ASN A 516 11.20 -35.77 9.17
CA ASN A 516 10.69 -37.15 9.27
C ASN A 516 10.49 -37.83 7.92
N ASP A 517 10.50 -37.09 6.82
CA ASP A 517 10.28 -37.58 5.46
C ASP A 517 11.07 -36.76 4.42
N PRO A 518 12.40 -36.62 4.59
CA PRO A 518 13.18 -35.79 3.68
C PRO A 518 13.22 -36.41 2.27
N PRO A 519 13.37 -35.60 1.21
CA PRO A 519 13.58 -36.10 -0.14
C PRO A 519 14.71 -37.13 -0.19
N GLY A 520 14.45 -38.31 -0.78
CA GLY A 520 15.41 -39.42 -0.85
C GLY A 520 15.34 -40.41 0.33
N ALA A 521 14.37 -40.28 1.24
CA ALA A 521 14.07 -41.32 2.22
C ALA A 521 13.44 -42.57 1.55
N ASP A 522 13.96 -43.74 1.90
CA ASP A 522 13.47 -45.03 1.42
C ASP A 522 12.46 -45.61 2.42
N GLU A 523 11.30 -46.03 1.93
CA GLU A 523 10.24 -46.66 2.74
C GLU A 523 10.28 -48.19 2.63
N ALA A 524 10.12 -48.86 3.77
CA ALA A 524 10.00 -50.30 3.84
C ALA A 524 8.83 -50.73 4.73
N VAL A 525 8.04 -51.70 4.26
CA VAL A 525 6.97 -52.32 5.04
C VAL A 525 7.56 -53.23 6.12
N VAL A 526 6.97 -53.18 7.31
CA VAL A 526 7.31 -54.00 8.47
C VAL A 526 6.21 -55.03 8.70
N GLU A 527 6.54 -56.31 8.51
CA GLU A 527 5.67 -57.46 8.68
C GLU A 527 5.80 -58.11 10.07
N ALA A 528 6.97 -58.01 10.71
CA ALA A 528 7.19 -58.57 12.04
C ALA A 528 6.20 -57.99 13.07
N ASP A 529 5.62 -58.80 13.97
CA ASP A 529 4.57 -58.39 14.92
C ASP A 529 5.00 -58.40 16.40
N SER A 530 6.24 -58.80 16.67
CA SER A 530 6.77 -58.99 18.02
C SER A 530 8.29 -58.83 18.04
N TRP A 531 8.84 -58.57 19.22
CA TRP A 531 10.28 -58.41 19.43
C TRP A 531 11.07 -59.67 19.05
N GLU A 532 10.49 -60.83 19.34
CA GLU A 532 11.05 -62.14 19.05
C GLU A 532 11.10 -62.42 17.53
N LEU A 533 10.14 -61.90 16.78
CA LEU A 533 10.01 -62.04 15.33
C LEU A 533 10.55 -60.86 14.53
N ARG A 534 11.18 -59.87 15.18
CA ARG A 534 11.71 -58.66 14.56
C ARG A 534 12.50 -58.96 13.28
N GLU A 535 12.37 -58.08 12.30
CA GLU A 535 13.08 -58.19 11.03
C GLU A 535 14.07 -57.03 10.85
N THR A 536 15.05 -57.22 9.97
CA THR A 536 16.03 -56.19 9.65
C THR A 536 15.72 -55.56 8.31
N VAL A 537 15.27 -54.31 8.33
CA VAL A 537 15.13 -53.48 7.12
C VAL A 537 16.48 -52.89 6.78
N THR A 538 16.90 -52.93 5.51
CA THR A 538 18.18 -52.36 5.07
C THR A 538 18.03 -51.55 3.80
N ILE A 539 18.59 -50.34 3.79
CA ILE A 539 18.71 -49.50 2.60
C ILE A 539 20.18 -49.39 2.19
N ARG A 540 20.43 -49.20 0.89
CA ARG A 540 21.78 -48.97 0.35
C ARG A 540 21.84 -47.56 -0.23
N THR A 541 22.64 -46.70 0.38
CA THR A 541 22.78 -45.30 -0.04
C THR A 541 24.26 -44.91 -0.15
N HIS A 542 24.55 -43.90 -0.96
CA HIS A 542 25.87 -43.31 -1.05
C HIS A 542 26.04 -42.26 0.06
N LEU A 543 27.05 -42.42 0.91
CA LEU A 543 27.35 -41.48 1.99
C LEU A 543 28.71 -40.86 1.75
N ASP A 544 28.79 -39.54 1.88
CA ASP A 544 30.04 -38.79 1.88
C ASP A 544 30.88 -39.13 3.13
N ASP A 545 32.16 -38.77 3.12
CA ASP A 545 32.99 -38.81 4.33
C ASP A 545 32.53 -37.75 5.37
N GLY A 546 33.07 -37.77 6.59
CA GLY A 546 32.71 -36.85 7.67
C GLY A 546 31.44 -37.25 8.44
N GLU A 547 30.92 -36.32 9.24
CA GLU A 547 29.73 -36.58 10.06
C GLU A 547 28.46 -36.53 9.19
N ILE A 548 27.75 -37.65 9.10
CA ILE A 548 26.56 -37.85 8.27
C ILE A 548 25.33 -38.05 9.17
N ALA A 549 24.21 -37.42 8.80
CA ALA A 549 22.94 -37.66 9.46
C ALA A 549 22.33 -38.97 8.94
N VAL A 550 22.07 -39.91 9.84
CA VAL A 550 21.33 -41.14 9.54
C VAL A 550 20.04 -41.13 10.34
N GLY A 551 18.91 -41.27 9.66
CA GLY A 551 17.61 -41.16 10.32
C GLY A 551 16.62 -42.24 9.95
N LEU A 552 15.59 -42.33 10.79
CA LEU A 552 14.48 -43.24 10.64
C LEU A 552 13.19 -42.60 11.15
N ALA A 553 12.07 -42.90 10.50
CA ALA A 553 10.75 -42.41 10.89
C ALA A 553 9.66 -43.46 10.68
N GLY A 554 8.62 -43.43 11.50
CA GLY A 554 7.42 -44.20 11.25
C GLY A 554 6.61 -43.61 10.10
N VAL A 555 5.99 -44.46 9.28
CA VAL A 555 5.04 -44.01 8.26
C VAL A 555 3.69 -43.73 8.92
N GLN A 556 3.15 -42.54 8.65
CA GLN A 556 1.89 -42.09 9.23
C GLN A 556 0.73 -43.00 8.80
N ASN A 557 -0.02 -43.51 9.78
CA ASN A 557 -1.21 -44.33 9.56
C ASN A 557 -2.38 -43.82 10.44
N PRO A 558 -3.64 -43.80 9.95
CA PRO A 558 -4.82 -43.35 10.69
C PRO A 558 -4.99 -43.94 12.10
N TYR A 559 -4.38 -45.09 12.41
CA TYR A 559 -4.51 -45.74 13.72
C TYR A 559 -3.50 -45.29 14.79
N ARG A 560 -2.58 -44.34 14.50
CA ARG A 560 -1.63 -43.72 15.46
C ARG A 560 -0.89 -44.72 16.38
N ARG A 561 -0.23 -45.75 15.85
CA ARG A 561 0.42 -46.81 16.66
C ARG A 561 1.95 -46.74 16.64
N SER A 562 2.62 -47.33 17.63
CA SER A 562 4.08 -47.29 17.76
C SER A 562 4.77 -48.44 17.02
N MET A 563 6.01 -48.26 16.60
CA MET A 563 6.91 -49.32 16.14
C MET A 563 7.93 -49.65 17.22
N GLY A 564 8.32 -50.91 17.31
CA GLY A 564 9.48 -51.31 18.10
C GLY A 564 10.75 -51.21 17.26
N ILE A 565 11.82 -50.66 17.84
CA ILE A 565 13.13 -50.53 17.20
C ILE A 565 14.18 -51.19 18.09
N GLY A 566 14.85 -52.21 17.58
CA GLY A 566 15.90 -52.95 18.29
C GLY A 566 17.26 -52.28 18.22
N GLY A 567 17.52 -51.57 17.13
CA GLY A 567 18.76 -50.81 16.95
C GLY A 567 18.98 -50.39 15.50
N LEU A 568 19.89 -49.43 15.32
CA LEU A 568 20.33 -48.91 14.04
C LEU A 568 21.81 -49.28 13.86
N THR A 569 22.16 -49.86 12.71
CA THR A 569 23.54 -50.24 12.36
C THR A 569 23.89 -49.73 10.97
N VAL A 570 25.02 -49.05 10.85
CA VAL A 570 25.58 -48.61 9.56
C VAL A 570 26.77 -49.51 9.21
N ARG A 571 26.78 -50.04 7.98
CA ARG A 571 27.85 -50.88 7.45
C ARG A 571 28.42 -50.29 6.15
N ASP A 572 29.68 -50.53 5.87
CA ASP A 572 30.26 -50.23 4.56
C ASP A 572 29.82 -51.26 3.50
N ASP A 573 30.15 -51.04 2.23
CA ASP A 573 29.77 -51.96 1.13
C ASP A 573 30.37 -53.37 1.31
N ALA A 574 31.51 -53.47 2.01
CA ALA A 574 32.16 -54.73 2.40
C ALA A 574 31.47 -55.44 3.59
N GLY A 575 30.46 -54.83 4.21
CA GLY A 575 29.67 -55.39 5.31
C GLY A 575 30.26 -55.20 6.70
N ARG A 576 31.36 -54.45 6.85
CA ARG A 576 31.96 -54.10 8.16
C ARG A 576 31.10 -53.05 8.84
N ILE A 577 30.92 -53.18 10.15
CA ILE A 577 30.15 -52.20 10.94
C ILE A 577 30.97 -50.92 11.09
N VAL A 578 30.43 -49.83 10.57
CA VAL A 578 30.99 -48.48 10.69
C VAL A 578 30.47 -47.82 11.97
N ALA A 579 29.16 -47.96 12.25
CA ALA A 579 28.55 -47.37 13.45
C ALA A 579 27.35 -48.16 13.97
N ARG A 580 27.09 -48.02 15.28
CA ARG A 580 25.88 -48.48 15.98
C ARG A 580 25.35 -47.34 16.85
N PRO A 581 24.80 -46.27 16.23
CA PRO A 581 24.36 -45.11 16.97
C PRO A 581 23.20 -45.44 17.91
N ARG A 582 23.15 -44.76 19.05
CA ARG A 582 21.98 -44.80 19.95
C ARG A 582 20.97 -43.77 19.48
N LEU A 583 19.69 -44.13 19.49
CA LEU A 583 18.63 -43.19 19.14
C LEU A 583 18.47 -42.14 20.25
N PRO A 584 18.23 -40.87 19.89
CA PRO A 584 18.03 -39.81 20.87
C PRO A 584 16.76 -40.10 21.68
N TYR A 585 16.89 -40.09 23.00
CA TYR A 585 15.78 -40.25 23.95
C TYR A 585 15.80 -39.08 24.93
N ASP A 586 14.66 -38.40 25.09
CA ASP A 586 14.53 -37.21 25.93
C ASP A 586 14.01 -37.49 27.36
N GLY A 587 13.80 -38.77 27.71
CA GLY A 587 13.32 -39.15 29.04
C GLY A 587 11.81 -38.98 29.25
N SER A 588 11.07 -38.45 28.27
CA SER A 588 9.65 -38.17 28.40
C SER A 588 8.77 -39.30 27.85
N ASP A 589 7.59 -39.49 28.44
CA ASP A 589 6.57 -40.41 27.92
C ASP A 589 5.85 -39.87 26.66
N ARG A 590 6.15 -38.62 26.26
CA ARG A 590 5.58 -37.95 25.08
C ARG A 590 6.57 -37.77 23.93
N GLY A 591 7.85 -38.11 24.13
CA GLY A 591 8.92 -37.97 23.13
C GLY A 591 8.78 -38.92 21.93
N CYS A 592 9.48 -38.58 20.85
CA CYS A 592 9.49 -39.29 19.57
C CYS A 592 9.90 -40.76 19.70
N VAL A 593 10.94 -41.00 20.50
CA VAL A 593 11.46 -42.31 20.85
C VAL A 593 11.34 -42.49 22.36
N ARG A 594 10.97 -43.69 22.82
CA ARG A 594 10.92 -44.07 24.23
C ARG A 594 11.78 -45.31 24.45
N LEU A 595 12.61 -45.32 25.49
CA LEU A 595 13.31 -46.53 25.91
C LEU A 595 12.36 -47.47 26.67
N SER A 596 12.26 -48.72 26.24
CA SER A 596 11.34 -49.73 26.78
C SER A 596 12.11 -51.01 27.08
N GLY A 597 12.94 -51.01 28.13
CA GLY A 597 13.85 -52.11 28.43
C GLY A 597 15.14 -52.00 27.61
N ASP A 598 15.44 -53.03 26.80
CA ASP A 598 16.63 -53.13 25.94
C ASP A 598 16.42 -52.61 24.50
N HIS A 599 15.20 -52.17 24.19
CA HIS A 599 14.81 -51.69 22.88
C HIS A 599 14.06 -50.36 22.96
N TYR A 600 13.83 -49.76 21.80
CA TYR A 600 13.13 -48.49 21.65
C TYR A 600 11.71 -48.69 21.15
N SER A 601 10.83 -47.77 21.53
CA SER A 601 9.52 -47.58 20.95
C SER A 601 9.53 -46.26 20.20
N MET A 602 9.08 -46.22 18.96
CA MET A 602 8.94 -44.99 18.19
C MET A 602 7.47 -44.76 17.82
N GLN A 603 6.97 -43.53 17.93
CA GLN A 603 5.59 -43.19 17.56
C GLN A 603 5.42 -43.11 16.03
N ALA A 604 4.24 -43.40 15.47
CA ALA A 604 4.03 -43.47 14.00
C ALA A 604 4.19 -42.15 13.23
N TYR A 605 4.17 -40.99 13.88
CA TYR A 605 4.25 -39.66 13.25
C TYR A 605 5.61 -38.98 13.51
N CYS A 606 6.59 -39.77 13.89
CA CYS A 606 7.78 -39.32 14.59
C CYS A 606 9.02 -39.92 13.90
N GLY A 607 10.04 -39.09 13.71
CA GLY A 607 11.33 -39.46 13.16
C GLY A 607 12.49 -38.96 14.02
N VAL A 608 13.61 -39.67 13.92
CA VAL A 608 14.86 -39.35 14.62
C VAL A 608 16.03 -39.43 13.66
N SER A 609 17.02 -38.58 13.89
CA SER A 609 18.27 -38.56 13.15
C SER A 609 19.44 -38.57 14.14
N VAL A 610 20.51 -39.28 13.78
CA VAL A 610 21.73 -39.43 14.57
C VAL A 610 22.94 -39.13 13.69
N GLY A 611 23.90 -38.39 14.24
CA GLY A 611 25.20 -38.17 13.60
C GLY A 611 26.02 -39.45 13.61
N VAL A 612 26.60 -39.78 12.45
CA VAL A 612 27.49 -40.93 12.25
C VAL A 612 28.73 -40.47 11.50
N ASP A 613 29.91 -40.69 12.08
CA ASP A 613 31.18 -40.39 11.42
C ASP A 613 31.50 -41.44 10.35
N ILE A 614 31.47 -41.03 9.08
CA ILE A 614 31.85 -41.84 7.93
C ILE A 614 33.30 -41.51 7.54
N VAL A 615 34.18 -42.50 7.58
CA VAL A 615 35.62 -42.28 7.34
C VAL A 615 35.97 -42.24 5.85
N GLN A 616 35.19 -42.93 5.02
CA GLN A 616 35.44 -43.03 3.59
C GLN A 616 34.12 -42.91 2.84
N GLU A 617 34.08 -41.98 1.88
CA GLU A 617 32.97 -41.83 0.94
C GLU A 617 32.69 -43.13 0.18
N GLY A 618 31.41 -43.45 -0.02
CA GLY A 618 30.97 -44.57 -0.86
C GLY A 618 29.61 -45.15 -0.45
N PHE A 619 29.27 -46.30 -1.02
CA PHE A 619 28.04 -47.00 -0.67
C PHE A 619 28.09 -47.61 0.73
N HIS A 620 27.05 -47.34 1.50
CA HIS A 620 26.83 -47.87 2.84
C HIS A 620 25.47 -48.56 2.92
N ARG A 621 25.35 -49.50 3.86
CA ARG A 621 24.09 -50.16 4.20
C ARG A 621 23.64 -49.71 5.58
N ILE A 622 22.47 -49.07 5.63
CA ILE A 622 21.84 -48.65 6.88
C ILE A 622 20.77 -49.68 7.21
N SER A 623 20.94 -50.37 8.34
CA SER A 623 20.08 -51.46 8.78
C SER A 623 19.37 -51.12 10.09
N VAL A 624 18.06 -51.37 10.15
CA VAL A 624 17.23 -51.18 11.36
C VAL A 624 16.52 -52.48 11.70
N ASP A 625 16.67 -52.94 12.94
CA ASP A 625 15.88 -54.05 13.48
C ASP A 625 14.53 -53.50 13.98
N THR A 626 13.41 -53.94 13.44
CA THR A 626 12.08 -53.34 13.68
C THR A 626 10.93 -54.37 13.71
N TRP A 627 9.84 -54.03 14.38
CA TRP A 627 8.58 -54.80 14.42
C TRP A 627 7.37 -53.91 14.76
N ARG A 628 6.17 -54.39 14.45
CA ARG A 628 4.90 -53.74 14.75
C ARG A 628 4.57 -53.86 16.24
N ARG A 629 4.22 -52.74 16.88
CA ARG A 629 3.75 -52.74 18.28
C ARG A 629 2.23 -52.59 18.32
N TYR A 630 1.52 -53.64 18.75
CA TYR A 630 0.06 -53.67 18.94
C TYR A 630 -0.76 -53.39 17.65
N SER A 631 -0.58 -54.12 16.54
CA SER A 631 -1.32 -53.84 15.28
C SER A 631 -1.61 -55.07 14.44
N ASP A 632 -2.88 -55.23 14.03
CA ASP A 632 -3.31 -56.15 12.94
C ASP A 632 -3.07 -55.56 11.54
N PHE A 633 -2.71 -54.28 11.45
CA PHE A 633 -2.44 -53.56 10.21
C PHE A 633 -0.94 -53.53 9.88
N PRO A 634 -0.55 -53.45 8.59
CA PRO A 634 0.85 -53.26 8.18
C PRO A 634 1.38 -51.92 8.70
N ALA A 635 2.63 -51.92 9.19
CA ALA A 635 3.39 -50.71 9.49
C ALA A 635 4.49 -50.53 8.45
N ALA A 636 5.04 -49.33 8.32
CA ALA A 636 6.19 -49.07 7.48
C ALA A 636 7.14 -48.10 8.17
N ILE A 637 8.41 -48.20 7.83
CA ILE A 637 9.50 -47.37 8.33
C ILE A 637 10.20 -46.69 7.16
N LYS A 638 10.48 -45.40 7.31
CA LYS A 638 11.35 -44.63 6.41
C LYS A 638 12.76 -44.59 6.98
N ILE A 639 13.77 -44.70 6.12
CA ILE A 639 15.18 -44.65 6.48
C ILE A 639 15.90 -43.74 5.49
N TRP A 640 16.83 -42.91 5.96
CA TRP A 640 17.63 -42.02 5.12
C TRP A 640 19.06 -41.85 5.67
N GLY A 641 19.96 -41.35 4.83
CA GLY A 641 21.33 -41.02 5.21
C GLY A 641 21.98 -40.03 4.25
N GLY A 642 22.54 -38.93 4.76
CA GLY A 642 23.13 -37.85 3.95
C GLY A 642 23.54 -36.60 4.74
N ARG A 643 24.32 -35.70 4.13
CA ARG A 643 24.81 -34.46 4.79
C ARG A 643 23.76 -33.37 4.94
N GLU A 644 22.85 -33.27 3.97
CA GLU A 644 21.86 -32.19 3.82
C GLU A 644 20.60 -32.39 4.69
N PHE A 645 20.46 -33.54 5.36
CA PHE A 645 19.31 -33.86 6.18
C PHE A 645 19.37 -33.29 7.59
N TYR A 646 18.20 -33.14 8.19
CA TYR A 646 18.02 -32.68 9.58
C TYR A 646 18.92 -33.42 10.57
N ARG A 647 19.57 -32.65 11.44
CA ARG A 647 20.24 -33.10 12.64
C ARG A 647 19.54 -32.56 13.87
N TYR A 648 19.49 -33.38 14.91
CA TYR A 648 18.89 -32.97 16.17
C TYR A 648 19.57 -31.70 16.73
N GLY A 649 18.79 -30.64 16.92
CA GLY A 649 19.26 -29.32 17.35
C GLY A 649 19.34 -28.28 16.24
N ASP A 650 19.14 -28.66 14.98
CA ASP A 650 19.05 -27.70 13.88
C ASP A 650 17.83 -26.78 14.05
N THR A 651 18.04 -25.49 13.81
CA THR A 651 16.98 -24.48 13.73
C THR A 651 16.69 -24.02 12.31
N TRP A 652 17.56 -24.41 11.36
CA TRP A 652 17.47 -24.04 9.95
C TRP A 652 17.80 -25.21 9.04
N TYR A 653 17.32 -25.12 7.80
CA TYR A 653 17.50 -26.12 6.75
C TYR A 653 18.97 -26.14 6.28
N ARG A 654 19.62 -27.32 6.35
CA ARG A 654 21.04 -27.48 5.96
C ARG A 654 21.29 -27.44 4.46
N ASP A 655 20.25 -27.67 3.67
CA ASP A 655 20.20 -27.58 2.22
C ASP A 655 19.84 -26.16 1.72
N MET A 656 19.82 -25.16 2.62
CA MET A 656 19.60 -23.74 2.32
C MET A 656 20.84 -22.90 2.67
N ARG A 657 20.92 -21.69 2.12
CA ARG A 657 21.90 -20.69 2.57
C ARG A 657 21.66 -20.31 4.03
N GLU A 658 22.76 -19.98 4.72
CA GLU A 658 22.71 -19.62 6.14
C GLU A 658 21.90 -18.33 6.38
N PRO A 659 21.17 -18.24 7.51
CA PRO A 659 20.45 -17.02 7.88
C PRO A 659 21.34 -15.77 7.88
N GLY A 660 20.87 -14.69 7.25
CA GLY A 660 21.66 -13.48 7.07
C GLY A 660 20.94 -12.39 6.30
N PHE A 661 21.69 -11.36 5.92
CA PHE A 661 21.25 -10.24 5.11
C PHE A 661 22.47 -9.70 4.35
N GLU A 662 22.37 -9.67 3.03
CA GLU A 662 23.46 -9.29 2.13
C GLU A 662 24.74 -10.11 2.44
N ASP A 663 25.86 -9.45 2.75
CA ASP A 663 27.15 -10.06 3.04
C ASP A 663 27.34 -10.47 4.52
N ALA A 664 26.31 -10.28 5.37
CA ALA A 664 26.39 -10.55 6.79
C ALA A 664 25.51 -11.71 7.22
N LEU A 665 26.07 -12.62 8.02
CA LEU A 665 25.34 -13.70 8.67
C LEU A 665 24.66 -13.22 9.95
N ALA A 666 23.50 -13.79 10.25
CA ALA A 666 22.81 -13.56 11.51
C ALA A 666 23.67 -14.11 12.66
N PRO A 667 23.93 -13.31 13.72
CA PRO A 667 24.90 -13.68 14.75
C PRO A 667 24.38 -14.76 15.72
N SER A 668 23.05 -14.93 15.81
CA SER A 668 22.41 -15.95 16.63
C SER A 668 21.08 -16.36 16.03
N ALA A 669 20.72 -17.63 16.22
CA ALA A 669 19.42 -18.13 15.82
C ALA A 669 18.29 -17.57 16.68
N ASP A 670 18.54 -17.24 17.96
CA ASP A 670 17.48 -16.82 18.90
C ASP A 670 16.91 -15.41 18.63
N ASN A 671 17.59 -14.58 17.83
CA ASN A 671 17.18 -13.19 17.59
C ASN A 671 17.39 -12.72 16.13
N SER A 672 17.35 -13.66 15.18
CA SER A 672 17.70 -13.38 13.78
C SER A 672 16.78 -12.34 13.13
N VAL A 673 15.48 -12.32 13.44
CA VAL A 673 14.56 -11.28 12.93
C VAL A 673 14.83 -9.90 13.56
N GLN A 674 15.13 -9.82 14.86
CA GLN A 674 15.49 -8.54 15.51
C GLN A 674 16.75 -7.96 14.89
N TRP A 675 17.76 -8.82 14.70
CA TRP A 675 18.98 -8.43 14.02
C TRP A 675 18.70 -7.96 12.59
N LEU A 676 17.87 -8.68 11.83
CA LEU A 676 17.47 -8.29 10.49
C LEU A 676 16.78 -6.92 10.48
N SER A 677 15.83 -6.66 11.38
CA SER A 677 15.16 -5.36 11.50
C SER A 677 16.16 -4.22 11.67
N GLN A 678 17.17 -4.40 12.55
CA GLN A 678 18.22 -3.41 12.77
C GLN A 678 19.09 -3.19 11.53
N ARG A 679 19.36 -4.24 10.74
CA ARG A 679 20.08 -4.12 9.47
C ARG A 679 19.28 -3.38 8.41
N ILE A 680 17.98 -3.68 8.29
CA ILE A 680 17.09 -3.02 7.32
C ILE A 680 17.00 -1.52 7.61
N VAL A 681 16.72 -1.11 8.85
CA VAL A 681 16.56 0.33 9.16
C VAL A 681 17.86 1.13 9.06
N ALA A 682 19.01 0.46 9.17
CA ALA A 682 20.33 1.06 8.95
C ALA A 682 20.72 1.16 7.47
N ASP A 683 20.02 0.43 6.59
CA ASP A 683 20.25 0.45 5.14
C ASP A 683 19.63 1.71 4.52
N PRO A 684 20.37 2.48 3.68
CA PRO A 684 19.82 3.65 3.00
C PRO A 684 18.55 3.35 2.17
N ARG A 685 18.42 2.13 1.63
CA ARG A 685 17.24 1.71 0.86
C ARG A 685 15.95 1.74 1.68
N PHE A 686 16.02 1.66 3.02
CA PHE A 686 14.82 1.77 3.87
C PHE A 686 14.12 3.13 3.72
N ALA A 687 14.89 4.21 3.60
CA ALA A 687 14.33 5.53 3.42
C ALA A 687 13.64 5.66 2.05
N GLU A 688 14.29 5.23 0.97
CA GLU A 688 13.69 5.21 -0.37
C GLU A 688 12.46 4.29 -0.45
N ALA A 689 12.52 3.13 0.19
CA ALA A 689 11.40 2.19 0.28
C ALA A 689 10.21 2.84 0.98
N THR A 690 10.44 3.65 2.03
CA THR A 690 9.38 4.40 2.71
C THR A 690 8.74 5.43 1.78
N VAL A 691 9.52 6.16 0.97
CA VAL A 691 8.96 7.07 -0.05
C VAL A 691 8.10 6.28 -1.04
N LYS A 692 8.63 5.18 -1.59
CA LYS A 692 7.90 4.30 -2.52
C LYS A 692 6.64 3.72 -1.87
N PHE A 693 6.67 3.39 -0.58
CA PHE A 693 5.53 2.83 0.17
C PHE A 693 4.35 3.81 0.17
N TRP A 694 4.60 5.07 0.50
CA TRP A 694 3.56 6.12 0.65
C TRP A 694 3.23 6.87 -0.63
N TRP A 695 4.11 6.85 -1.63
CA TRP A 695 3.92 7.49 -2.93
C TRP A 695 2.53 7.22 -3.52
N PRO A 696 1.99 5.99 -3.57
CA PRO A 696 0.74 5.72 -4.24
C PRO A 696 -0.50 6.20 -3.48
N ALA A 697 -0.43 6.30 -2.15
CA ALA A 697 -1.50 6.86 -1.32
C ALA A 697 -1.70 8.37 -1.59
N ILE A 698 -0.62 9.06 -1.99
CA ILE A 698 -0.65 10.49 -2.31
C ILE A 698 -0.86 10.72 -3.81
N MET A 699 -0.04 10.08 -4.65
CA MET A 699 0.05 10.30 -6.09
C MET A 699 -1.01 9.53 -6.88
N GLY A 700 -1.52 8.43 -6.32
CA GLY A 700 -2.49 7.57 -6.98
C GLY A 700 -1.92 6.62 -8.03
N THR A 701 -0.59 6.55 -8.19
CA THR A 701 0.11 5.58 -9.04
C THR A 701 1.35 5.05 -8.30
N GLU A 702 1.89 3.91 -8.73
CA GLU A 702 3.22 3.50 -8.25
C GLU A 702 4.29 4.45 -8.81
N VAL A 703 5.47 4.44 -8.19
CA VAL A 703 6.68 5.02 -8.80
C VAL A 703 6.94 4.30 -10.12
N ALA A 704 7.19 5.05 -11.18
CA ALA A 704 7.35 4.55 -12.53
C ALA A 704 8.54 3.60 -12.63
N ALA A 705 8.29 2.36 -13.04
CA ALA A 705 9.33 1.40 -13.37
C ALA A 705 9.92 1.69 -14.76
N PRO A 706 11.22 1.42 -14.98
CA PRO A 706 11.81 1.52 -16.32
C PRO A 706 11.07 0.63 -17.34
N PRO A 707 10.80 1.13 -18.56
CA PRO A 707 10.16 0.32 -19.60
C PRO A 707 11.08 -0.83 -20.05
N ALA A 708 10.52 -2.04 -20.15
CA ALA A 708 11.28 -3.25 -20.53
C ALA A 708 11.58 -3.32 -22.04
N GLU A 709 10.70 -2.79 -22.89
CA GLU A 709 10.76 -2.96 -24.34
C GLU A 709 11.15 -1.65 -25.04
N THR A 710 12.34 -1.62 -25.65
CA THR A 710 12.89 -0.41 -26.32
C THR A 710 12.15 -0.03 -27.62
N GLY A 711 11.25 -0.87 -28.12
CA GLY A 711 10.53 -0.66 -29.37
C GLY A 711 9.19 0.07 -29.25
N GLU A 712 8.74 0.39 -28.02
CA GLU A 712 7.47 1.08 -27.80
C GLU A 712 7.55 2.56 -28.20
N ALA A 713 6.48 3.10 -28.80
CA ALA A 713 6.43 4.48 -29.29
C ALA A 713 6.55 5.54 -28.17
N ASP A 714 6.29 5.17 -26.92
CA ASP A 714 6.36 6.03 -25.75
C ASP A 714 7.55 5.68 -24.82
N TYR A 715 8.49 4.85 -25.29
CA TYR A 715 9.65 4.38 -24.51
C TYR A 715 10.45 5.53 -23.88
N GLU A 716 10.81 6.55 -24.67
CA GLU A 716 11.64 7.67 -24.20
C GLU A 716 10.97 8.42 -23.05
N GLY A 717 9.68 8.73 -23.18
CA GLY A 717 8.92 9.44 -22.14
C GLY A 717 8.73 8.59 -20.88
N ARG A 718 8.49 7.29 -21.04
CA ARG A 718 8.37 6.35 -19.91
C ARG A 718 9.70 6.18 -19.17
N LEU A 719 10.81 6.08 -19.90
CA LEU A 719 12.15 6.00 -19.32
C LEU A 719 12.50 7.29 -18.57
N LEU A 720 12.19 8.45 -19.17
CA LEU A 720 12.41 9.75 -18.54
C LEU A 720 11.59 9.91 -17.25
N ALA A 721 10.32 9.50 -17.25
CA ALA A 721 9.49 9.48 -16.04
C ALA A 721 10.11 8.60 -14.95
N ALA A 722 10.53 7.37 -15.30
CA ALA A 722 11.15 6.47 -14.35
C ALA A 722 12.43 7.07 -13.74
N GLN A 723 13.33 7.61 -14.59
CA GLN A 723 14.56 8.25 -14.13
C GLN A 723 14.28 9.45 -13.21
N ALA A 724 13.37 10.34 -13.61
CA ALA A 724 13.04 11.55 -12.84
C ALA A 724 12.31 11.24 -11.53
N GLN A 725 11.43 10.24 -11.49
CA GLN A 725 10.78 9.81 -10.25
C GLN A 725 11.75 9.08 -9.32
N HIS A 726 12.65 8.25 -9.84
CA HIS A 726 13.68 7.61 -9.03
C HIS A 726 14.66 8.62 -8.43
N ALA A 727 15.04 9.66 -9.18
CA ALA A 727 15.85 10.77 -8.66
C ALA A 727 15.13 11.50 -7.51
N GLU A 728 13.83 11.78 -7.66
CA GLU A 728 13.02 12.40 -6.60
C GLU A 728 12.88 11.49 -5.37
N VAL A 729 12.68 10.18 -5.56
CA VAL A 729 12.63 9.20 -4.47
C VAL A 729 13.94 9.16 -3.69
N ALA A 730 15.08 9.14 -4.38
CA ALA A 730 16.40 9.18 -3.74
C ALA A 730 16.60 10.48 -2.95
N ARG A 731 16.23 11.63 -3.54
CA ARG A 731 16.30 12.94 -2.87
C ARG A 731 15.43 12.99 -1.61
N LEU A 732 14.18 12.56 -1.71
CA LEU A 732 13.24 12.51 -0.57
C LEU A 732 13.68 11.51 0.49
N GLY A 733 14.23 10.36 0.09
CA GLY A 733 14.77 9.36 1.00
C GLY A 733 15.94 9.89 1.82
N GLU A 734 16.86 10.63 1.18
CA GLU A 734 17.97 11.23 1.90
C GLU A 734 17.51 12.31 2.90
N LEU A 735 16.62 13.21 2.46
CA LEU A 735 16.04 14.22 3.35
C LEU A 735 15.29 13.58 4.53
N PHE A 736 14.53 12.52 4.28
CA PHE A 736 13.83 11.78 5.32
C PHE A 736 14.81 11.16 6.34
N ARG A 737 15.91 10.58 5.86
CA ARG A 737 16.96 9.98 6.70
C ARG A 737 17.70 11.01 7.56
N GLU A 738 18.03 12.17 6.99
CA GLU A 738 18.77 13.23 7.65
C GLU A 738 17.91 14.09 8.58
N GLY A 739 16.61 14.17 8.31
CA GLY A 739 15.66 15.11 8.90
C GLY A 739 15.35 16.25 7.93
N ILE A 740 14.07 16.65 7.84
CA ILE A 740 13.59 17.63 6.86
C ILE A 740 13.37 18.98 7.55
N GLY A 741 14.12 20.01 7.13
CA GLY A 741 14.11 21.30 7.81
C GLY A 741 14.58 21.18 9.25
N ASP A 742 13.77 21.64 10.21
CA ASP A 742 14.02 21.48 11.65
C ASP A 742 13.40 20.18 12.23
N GLY A 743 12.85 19.31 11.37
CA GLY A 743 12.21 18.06 11.75
C GLY A 743 13.20 16.97 12.19
N ALA A 744 12.69 16.01 12.97
CA ALA A 744 13.48 14.86 13.39
C ALA A 744 13.79 13.92 12.21
N ARG A 745 14.88 13.14 12.34
CA ARG A 745 15.19 12.05 11.40
C ARG A 745 14.04 11.06 11.32
N TYR A 746 13.76 10.58 10.12
CA TYR A 746 12.71 9.63 9.83
C TYR A 746 11.30 10.09 10.28
N ASN A 747 11.01 11.40 10.28
CA ASN A 747 9.65 11.90 10.56
C ASN A 747 8.75 11.75 9.32
N LEU A 748 7.75 10.87 9.38
CA LEU A 748 6.92 10.59 8.21
C LEU A 748 6.03 11.77 7.82
N LYS A 749 5.44 12.49 8.78
CA LYS A 749 4.58 13.64 8.47
C LYS A 749 5.33 14.69 7.64
N ASP A 750 6.61 14.95 7.96
CA ASP A 750 7.45 15.85 7.16
C ASP A 750 7.72 15.30 5.75
N LEU A 751 7.97 13.99 5.62
CA LEU A 751 8.09 13.35 4.31
C LEU A 751 6.80 13.48 3.47
N LEU A 752 5.62 13.26 4.08
CA LEU A 752 4.34 13.39 3.39
C LEU A 752 4.11 14.85 2.91
N VAL A 753 4.53 15.84 3.69
CA VAL A 753 4.53 17.26 3.27
C VAL A 753 5.42 17.46 2.06
N GLU A 754 6.65 16.92 2.05
CA GLU A 754 7.56 17.06 0.92
C GLU A 754 7.08 16.36 -0.35
N ILE A 755 6.45 15.18 -0.25
CA ILE A 755 5.83 14.52 -1.41
C ILE A 755 4.74 15.42 -2.01
N VAL A 756 3.88 16.02 -1.19
CA VAL A 756 2.82 16.95 -1.64
C VAL A 756 3.39 18.24 -2.24
N MET A 757 4.57 18.66 -1.79
CA MET A 757 5.21 19.88 -2.24
C MET A 757 6.08 19.69 -3.49
N SER A 758 6.33 18.45 -3.89
CA SER A 758 7.04 18.10 -5.12
C SER A 758 6.34 18.64 -6.37
N SER A 759 7.13 18.88 -7.42
CA SER A 759 6.61 19.23 -8.76
C SER A 759 5.71 18.12 -9.31
N TRP A 760 5.97 16.86 -8.93
CA TRP A 760 5.14 15.71 -9.30
C TRP A 760 3.71 15.83 -8.77
N PHE A 761 3.51 16.20 -7.51
CA PHE A 761 2.16 16.38 -6.97
C PHE A 761 1.51 17.68 -7.45
N ARG A 762 2.30 18.73 -7.60
CA ARG A 762 1.81 20.08 -7.91
C ARG A 762 1.66 20.37 -9.39
N ALA A 763 2.14 19.53 -10.31
CA ALA A 763 1.96 19.77 -11.74
C ALA A 763 0.48 20.02 -12.10
N ASP A 764 0.20 21.09 -12.83
CA ASP A 764 -1.17 21.51 -13.11
C ASP A 764 -1.47 21.63 -14.60
N SER A 765 -0.59 22.26 -15.37
CA SER A 765 -0.71 22.35 -16.83
C SER A 765 0.65 22.36 -17.51
N LEU A 766 0.68 21.89 -18.76
CA LEU A 766 1.82 21.95 -19.65
C LEU A 766 1.62 23.10 -20.65
N PHE A 767 2.71 23.81 -20.97
CA PHE A 767 2.70 24.94 -21.89
C PHE A 767 3.45 24.70 -23.21
N ASP A 768 3.79 23.45 -23.49
CA ASP A 768 4.35 23.00 -24.76
C ASP A 768 3.62 21.76 -25.26
N ASP A 769 3.97 21.33 -26.47
CA ASP A 769 3.47 20.13 -27.12
C ASP A 769 4.54 19.04 -27.28
N ASP A 770 5.60 19.06 -26.46
CA ASP A 770 6.66 18.04 -26.53
C ASP A 770 6.07 16.65 -26.20
N PRO A 771 6.07 15.71 -27.16
CA PRO A 771 5.40 14.43 -26.99
C PRO A 771 6.08 13.54 -25.94
N VAL A 772 7.39 13.66 -25.75
CA VAL A 772 8.16 12.89 -24.76
C VAL A 772 7.84 13.40 -23.35
N ARG A 773 7.85 14.72 -23.16
CA ARG A 773 7.45 15.37 -21.90
C ARG A 773 6.00 15.05 -21.55
N ALA A 774 5.08 15.10 -22.52
CA ALA A 774 3.67 14.77 -22.32
C ALA A 774 3.46 13.32 -21.85
N VAL A 775 4.23 12.37 -22.40
CA VAL A 775 4.25 10.99 -21.91
C VAL A 775 4.82 10.92 -20.49
N ALA A 776 5.96 11.57 -20.25
CA ALA A 776 6.67 11.49 -18.98
C ALA A 776 5.84 12.05 -17.81
N LEU A 777 5.05 13.10 -18.07
CA LEU A 777 4.23 13.80 -17.07
C LEU A 777 2.76 13.38 -17.06
N ARG A 778 2.38 12.34 -17.82
CA ARG A 778 0.99 11.89 -17.94
C ARG A 778 0.30 11.64 -16.58
N ASN A 779 1.06 11.15 -15.60
CA ASN A 779 0.56 10.82 -14.25
C ASN A 779 0.94 11.89 -13.19
N ALA A 780 1.50 13.02 -13.59
CA ALA A 780 1.81 14.12 -12.68
C ALA A 780 0.54 14.92 -12.31
N GLY A 781 0.60 15.64 -11.19
CA GLY A 781 -0.45 16.51 -10.67
C GLY A 781 -1.40 15.86 -9.67
N ALA A 782 -1.16 14.60 -9.31
CA ALA A 782 -1.96 13.82 -8.37
C ALA A 782 -3.47 13.86 -8.67
N ARG A 783 -3.84 13.80 -9.96
CA ARG A 783 -5.24 13.78 -10.44
C ARG A 783 -5.90 12.41 -10.21
N ARG A 784 -5.74 11.85 -9.01
CA ARG A 784 -6.19 10.49 -8.68
C ARG A 784 -7.68 10.46 -8.37
N LEU A 785 -8.29 9.32 -8.68
CA LEU A 785 -9.64 8.98 -8.26
C LEU A 785 -9.68 8.86 -6.73
N LEU A 786 -10.66 9.49 -6.09
CA LEU A 786 -10.88 9.35 -4.66
C LEU A 786 -11.27 7.91 -4.33
N THR A 787 -10.74 7.38 -3.23
CA THR A 787 -11.18 6.06 -2.77
C THR A 787 -12.63 6.10 -2.30
N PRO A 788 -13.30 4.94 -2.12
CA PRO A 788 -14.67 4.91 -1.61
C PRO A 788 -14.82 5.63 -0.26
N GLU A 789 -13.84 5.50 0.63
CA GLU A 789 -13.79 6.19 1.92
C GLU A 789 -13.62 7.70 1.77
N GLU A 790 -12.73 8.14 0.88
CA GLU A 790 -12.47 9.58 0.66
C GLU A 790 -13.65 10.28 -0.01
N LEU A 791 -14.30 9.64 -0.98
CA LEU A 791 -15.51 10.19 -1.60
C LEU A 791 -16.64 10.32 -0.56
N ALA A 792 -16.80 9.33 0.30
CA ALA A 792 -17.78 9.37 1.37
C ALA A 792 -17.45 10.46 2.41
N ALA A 793 -16.19 10.56 2.84
CA ALA A 793 -15.72 11.58 3.79
C ALA A 793 -15.89 13.00 3.22
N LYS A 794 -15.48 13.23 1.96
CA LYS A 794 -15.68 14.51 1.25
C LYS A 794 -17.16 14.88 1.21
N THR A 795 -18.02 13.93 0.85
CA THR A 795 -19.47 14.15 0.76
C THR A 795 -20.07 14.45 2.13
N LEU A 796 -19.75 13.68 3.16
CA LEU A 796 -20.23 13.92 4.52
C LEU A 796 -19.76 15.28 5.05
N SER A 797 -18.49 15.63 4.83
CA SER A 797 -17.93 16.91 5.26
C SER A 797 -18.64 18.09 4.61
N LEU A 798 -18.79 18.07 3.28
CA LEU A 798 -19.39 19.16 2.52
C LEU A 798 -20.89 19.30 2.77
N THR A 799 -21.60 18.19 3.00
CA THR A 799 -23.06 18.17 2.88
C THR A 799 -23.78 17.79 4.19
N GLY A 800 -23.08 17.15 5.12
CA GLY A 800 -23.66 16.62 6.36
C GLY A 800 -24.48 15.36 6.17
N VAL A 801 -24.45 14.74 4.98
CA VAL A 801 -25.21 13.53 4.63
C VAL A 801 -24.25 12.46 4.11
N GLN A 802 -24.51 11.19 4.43
CA GLN A 802 -23.70 10.05 3.96
C GLN A 802 -24.58 8.93 3.38
N TRP A 803 -24.19 8.40 2.21
CA TRP A 803 -24.95 7.37 1.51
C TRP A 803 -24.86 6.01 2.23
N GLY A 804 -25.98 5.45 2.66
CA GLY A 804 -26.01 4.09 3.20
C GLY A 804 -25.43 3.94 4.60
N ARG A 805 -25.35 5.02 5.39
CA ARG A 805 -24.73 5.00 6.72
C ARG A 805 -25.39 3.95 7.63
N GLN A 806 -24.56 3.18 8.31
CA GLN A 806 -24.96 2.13 9.25
C GLN A 806 -24.20 2.27 10.57
N ALA A 807 -24.69 1.60 11.61
CA ALA A 807 -23.99 1.55 12.89
C ALA A 807 -22.56 0.96 12.73
N PRO A 808 -21.57 1.45 13.48
CA PRO A 808 -20.23 0.86 13.51
C PRO A 808 -20.26 -0.63 13.87
N THR A 809 -19.25 -1.37 13.44
CA THR A 809 -19.02 -2.76 13.86
C THR A 809 -17.59 -2.91 14.37
N TYR A 810 -17.29 -4.01 15.05
CA TYR A 810 -15.92 -4.30 15.51
C TYR A 810 -14.88 -4.33 14.38
N ARG A 811 -15.29 -4.60 13.12
CA ARG A 811 -14.39 -4.59 11.97
C ARG A 811 -14.19 -3.20 11.36
N ARG A 812 -15.16 -2.30 11.53
CA ARG A 812 -15.26 -1.05 10.78
C ARG A 812 -15.94 0.05 11.59
N ARG A 813 -15.20 1.13 11.84
CA ARG A 813 -15.72 2.36 12.46
C ARG A 813 -16.77 3.07 11.60
N HIS A 814 -16.56 3.11 10.28
CA HIS A 814 -17.39 3.88 9.35
C HIS A 814 -18.06 2.98 8.31
N ASN A 815 -19.32 2.60 8.55
CA ASN A 815 -20.09 1.79 7.62
C ASN A 815 -21.02 2.67 6.76
N HIS A 816 -20.87 2.56 5.45
CA HIS A 816 -21.70 3.26 4.48
C HIS A 816 -21.71 2.50 3.14
N ALA A 817 -22.61 2.85 2.22
CA ALA A 817 -22.80 2.11 0.95
C ALA A 817 -21.50 1.95 0.15
N LEU A 818 -20.65 2.99 0.14
CA LEU A 818 -19.34 2.96 -0.54
C LEU A 818 -18.30 2.07 0.15
N THR A 819 -18.43 1.73 1.43
CA THR A 819 -17.55 0.79 2.13
C THR A 819 -18.16 -0.59 2.30
N THR A 820 -19.47 -0.76 2.13
CA THR A 820 -20.18 -2.04 2.19
C THR A 820 -20.53 -2.55 0.78
N ASP A 821 -21.74 -2.27 0.31
CA ASP A 821 -22.37 -2.87 -0.87
C ASP A 821 -21.63 -2.55 -2.18
N TYR A 822 -20.98 -1.39 -2.22
CA TYR A 822 -20.29 -0.87 -3.41
C TYR A 822 -18.78 -0.77 -3.26
N ALA A 823 -18.19 -1.28 -2.16
CA ALA A 823 -16.75 -1.15 -1.92
C ALA A 823 -15.91 -1.64 -3.09
N VAL A 824 -16.03 -2.93 -3.45
CA VAL A 824 -15.27 -3.52 -4.56
C VAL A 824 -15.65 -2.86 -5.90
N LEU A 825 -16.93 -2.54 -6.09
CA LEU A 825 -17.43 -1.94 -7.34
C LEU A 825 -16.91 -0.52 -7.59
N TYR A 826 -16.52 0.20 -6.53
CA TYR A 826 -15.95 1.53 -6.61
C TYR A 826 -14.43 1.59 -6.41
N GLY A 827 -13.75 0.45 -6.25
CA GLY A 827 -12.28 0.39 -6.14
C GLY A 827 -11.75 0.27 -4.72
N GLY A 828 -12.58 -0.16 -3.78
CA GLY A 828 -12.16 -0.67 -2.48
C GLY A 828 -11.44 -2.01 -2.62
N ILE A 829 -10.56 -2.31 -1.66
CA ILE A 829 -9.70 -3.49 -1.62
C ILE A 829 -9.83 -4.23 -0.28
N GLY A 830 -9.20 -5.38 -0.13
CA GLY A 830 -9.13 -6.10 1.16
C GLY A 830 -10.25 -7.13 1.38
N VAL A 831 -10.83 -7.64 0.28
CA VAL A 831 -11.63 -8.88 0.26
C VAL A 831 -10.88 -9.95 -0.55
N ASP A 832 -11.18 -11.24 -0.34
CA ASP A 832 -10.50 -12.46 -0.85
C ASP A 832 -10.17 -12.55 -2.37
N GLY A 833 -10.36 -11.48 -3.15
CA GLY A 833 -9.94 -11.38 -4.55
C GLY A 833 -9.55 -9.99 -5.05
N ALA A 834 -9.60 -8.93 -4.22
CA ALA A 834 -9.22 -7.56 -4.61
C ALA A 834 -7.99 -7.10 -3.81
N THR A 835 -6.80 -7.45 -4.32
CA THR A 835 -5.50 -7.16 -3.69
C THR A 835 -4.85 -5.88 -4.20
N GLU A 836 -5.40 -5.27 -5.25
CA GLU A 836 -4.87 -4.04 -5.85
C GLU A 836 -5.97 -3.01 -6.02
N ARG A 837 -5.62 -1.75 -5.73
CA ARG A 837 -6.54 -0.63 -5.88
C ARG A 837 -6.66 -0.28 -7.36
N ALA A 838 -7.87 -0.38 -7.89
CA ALA A 838 -8.17 0.17 -9.20
C ALA A 838 -8.12 1.71 -9.14
N ARG A 839 -7.17 2.29 -9.88
CA ARG A 839 -6.85 3.73 -9.88
C ARG A 839 -7.43 4.47 -11.09
N ASP A 840 -7.79 3.73 -12.14
CA ASP A 840 -8.47 4.25 -13.31
C ASP A 840 -9.99 4.06 -13.20
N LEU A 841 -10.76 5.07 -13.59
CA LEU A 841 -12.22 5.02 -13.58
C LEU A 841 -12.74 3.99 -14.60
N THR A 842 -13.30 2.88 -14.10
CA THR A 842 -13.98 1.87 -14.94
C THR A 842 -15.45 2.25 -15.21
N PRO A 843 -16.11 1.64 -16.21
CA PRO A 843 -17.55 1.84 -16.44
C PRO A 843 -18.42 1.49 -15.23
N VAL A 844 -18.00 0.48 -14.44
CA VAL A 844 -18.70 0.08 -13.20
C VAL A 844 -18.57 1.18 -12.16
N MET A 845 -17.35 1.69 -11.92
CA MET A 845 -17.10 2.78 -10.97
C MET A 845 -17.84 4.07 -11.36
N ALA A 846 -17.88 4.38 -12.66
CA ALA A 846 -18.64 5.53 -13.18
C ALA A 846 -20.15 5.37 -12.90
N SER A 847 -20.67 4.14 -12.97
CA SER A 847 -22.07 3.85 -12.66
C SER A 847 -22.35 4.01 -11.16
N VAL A 848 -21.44 3.56 -10.29
CA VAL A 848 -21.54 3.78 -8.83
C VAL A 848 -21.46 5.27 -8.49
N SER A 849 -20.55 6.03 -9.10
CA SER A 849 -20.45 7.50 -8.89
C SER A 849 -21.74 8.21 -9.26
N LYS A 850 -22.37 7.82 -10.38
CA LYS A 850 -23.66 8.36 -10.81
C LYS A 850 -24.77 8.01 -9.83
N LEU A 851 -24.79 6.78 -9.34
CA LEU A 851 -25.76 6.35 -8.34
C LEU A 851 -25.59 7.11 -7.03
N HIS A 852 -24.35 7.27 -6.55
CA HIS A 852 -24.02 8.12 -5.40
C HIS A 852 -24.55 9.55 -5.59
N ALA A 853 -24.23 10.19 -6.72
CA ALA A 853 -24.69 11.55 -7.00
C ALA A 853 -26.23 11.69 -6.98
N VAL A 854 -26.95 10.74 -7.58
CA VAL A 854 -28.41 10.72 -7.57
C VAL A 854 -28.95 10.52 -6.16
N ARG A 855 -28.46 9.50 -5.43
CA ARG A 855 -28.92 9.17 -4.07
C ARG A 855 -28.63 10.26 -3.05
N MET A 856 -27.55 11.01 -3.22
CA MET A 856 -27.19 12.07 -2.29
C MET A 856 -27.88 13.40 -2.59
N SER A 857 -28.17 13.70 -3.85
CA SER A 857 -28.70 15.01 -4.24
C SER A 857 -30.00 15.42 -3.53
N CYS A 858 -30.96 14.49 -3.41
CA CYS A 858 -32.24 14.77 -2.75
C CYS A 858 -32.10 15.03 -1.24
N PRO A 859 -31.52 14.12 -0.43
CA PRO A 859 -31.45 14.32 1.01
C PRO A 859 -30.65 15.57 1.39
N ILE A 860 -29.64 15.97 0.60
CA ILE A 860 -28.88 17.20 0.84
C ILE A 860 -29.74 18.45 0.65
N VAL A 861 -30.43 18.56 -0.48
CA VAL A 861 -31.30 19.71 -0.78
C VAL A 861 -32.46 19.79 0.22
N LEU A 862 -33.05 18.65 0.54
CA LEU A 862 -34.13 18.55 1.51
C LEU A 862 -33.69 19.03 2.90
N ARG A 863 -32.51 18.56 3.34
CA ARG A 863 -31.90 18.97 4.60
C ARG A 863 -31.69 20.48 4.66
N ASP A 864 -31.05 21.06 3.65
CA ASP A 864 -30.76 22.49 3.68
C ASP A 864 -32.03 23.34 3.53
N PHE A 865 -32.90 23.09 2.55
CA PHE A 865 -34.04 23.99 2.32
C PHE A 865 -35.16 23.88 3.36
N TYR A 866 -35.41 22.68 3.89
CA TYR A 866 -36.63 22.41 4.65
C TYR A 866 -36.39 21.97 6.10
N LEU A 867 -35.21 21.45 6.43
CA LEU A 867 -34.91 20.95 7.78
C LEU A 867 -34.05 21.92 8.59
N LEU A 868 -33.32 22.81 7.92
CA LEU A 868 -32.39 23.73 8.56
C LEU A 868 -32.78 25.19 8.34
N PRO A 869 -32.64 26.03 9.37
CA PRO A 869 -32.57 27.47 9.22
C PRO A 869 -31.45 27.88 8.25
N ASP A 870 -31.61 29.02 7.56
CA ASP A 870 -30.70 29.46 6.49
C ASP A 870 -29.23 29.56 6.93
N ASP A 871 -28.99 30.04 8.15
CA ASP A 871 -27.65 30.19 8.76
C ASP A 871 -26.99 28.85 9.14
N GLN A 872 -27.75 27.75 9.14
CA GLN A 872 -27.27 26.40 9.44
C GLN A 872 -27.12 25.51 8.20
N ARG A 873 -27.55 25.99 7.02
CA ARG A 873 -27.41 25.30 5.74
C ARG A 873 -25.94 25.18 5.34
N ARG A 874 -25.55 24.05 4.75
CA ARG A 874 -24.13 23.82 4.35
C ARG A 874 -23.82 24.28 2.93
N LEU A 875 -24.74 24.03 1.99
CA LEU A 875 -24.59 24.36 0.58
C LEU A 875 -25.50 25.52 0.15
N PHE A 876 -26.73 25.59 0.66
CA PHE A 876 -27.75 26.51 0.18
C PHE A 876 -28.08 27.67 1.14
N ALA A 877 -27.13 28.07 1.99
CA ALA A 877 -27.27 29.28 2.80
C ALA A 877 -27.39 30.54 1.91
N GLY A 878 -28.30 31.45 2.21
CA GLY A 878 -28.48 32.70 1.46
C GLY A 878 -29.22 32.58 0.12
N ILE A 879 -29.79 31.42 -0.21
CA ILE A 879 -30.69 31.25 -1.36
C ILE A 879 -32.01 30.62 -0.93
N ASP A 880 -33.12 31.12 -1.46
CA ASP A 880 -34.46 30.64 -1.12
C ASP A 880 -35.07 29.84 -2.27
N HIS A 881 -35.96 28.90 -1.96
CA HIS A 881 -36.71 28.15 -2.98
C HIS A 881 -37.69 29.05 -3.79
N ASN A 882 -37.77 30.34 -3.48
CA ASN A 882 -38.53 31.33 -4.23
C ASN A 882 -37.69 32.09 -5.26
N ASP A 883 -36.36 31.95 -5.27
CA ASP A 883 -35.43 32.59 -6.20
C ASP A 883 -35.51 31.93 -7.57
N VAL A 884 -36.38 32.46 -8.42
CA VAL A 884 -36.67 31.91 -9.75
C VAL A 884 -35.80 32.54 -10.85
N PRO A 885 -35.42 31.78 -11.90
CA PRO A 885 -34.51 32.26 -12.96
C PRO A 885 -35.17 33.21 -13.97
N ILE A 886 -36.40 33.66 -13.71
CA ILE A 886 -37.19 34.49 -14.64
C ILE A 886 -37.13 35.99 -14.31
N ASN A 887 -36.46 36.37 -13.23
CA ASN A 887 -36.26 37.77 -12.85
C ASN A 887 -34.78 38.03 -12.52
N SER A 888 -34.35 39.29 -12.58
CA SER A 888 -32.95 39.68 -12.43
C SER A 888 -32.39 39.46 -11.01
N ALA A 889 -33.25 39.42 -9.98
CA ALA A 889 -32.83 39.13 -8.62
C ALA A 889 -32.50 37.64 -8.44
N GLY A 890 -33.39 36.76 -8.90
CA GLY A 890 -33.21 35.32 -8.87
C GLY A 890 -32.08 34.85 -9.78
N GLU A 891 -31.92 35.43 -10.99
CA GLU A 891 -30.76 35.16 -11.84
C GLU A 891 -29.45 35.41 -11.10
N ARG A 892 -29.33 36.57 -10.44
CA ARG A 892 -28.13 36.93 -9.69
C ARG A 892 -27.88 35.97 -8.54
N ALA A 893 -28.89 35.72 -7.71
CA ALA A 893 -28.79 34.81 -6.57
C ALA A 893 -28.39 33.38 -6.99
N ILE A 894 -28.96 32.87 -8.09
CA ILE A 894 -28.61 31.55 -8.63
C ILE A 894 -27.17 31.54 -9.15
N LYS A 895 -26.73 32.56 -9.90
CA LYS A 895 -25.35 32.64 -10.41
C LYS A 895 -24.33 32.76 -9.27
N GLU A 896 -24.58 33.59 -8.27
CA GLU A 896 -23.74 33.71 -7.07
C GLU A 896 -23.66 32.38 -6.32
N LYS A 897 -24.80 31.68 -6.17
CA LYS A 897 -24.82 30.35 -5.56
C LYS A 897 -24.05 29.31 -6.40
N LEU A 898 -24.14 29.37 -7.73
CA LEU A 898 -23.37 28.49 -8.61
C LEU A 898 -21.87 28.72 -8.46
N VAL A 899 -21.40 29.98 -8.38
CA VAL A 899 -19.99 30.29 -8.10
C VAL A 899 -19.53 29.62 -6.80
N GLU A 900 -20.30 29.78 -5.72
CA GLU A 900 -19.98 29.18 -4.43
C GLU A 900 -19.93 27.65 -4.50
N LEU A 901 -20.90 27.01 -5.18
CA LEU A 901 -20.94 25.55 -5.30
C LEU A 901 -19.81 25.01 -6.18
N PHE A 902 -19.39 25.73 -7.22
CA PHE A 902 -18.25 25.37 -8.05
C PHE A 902 -16.95 25.41 -7.26
N ASP A 903 -16.73 26.42 -6.42
CA ASP A 903 -15.57 26.45 -5.52
C ASP A 903 -15.65 25.34 -4.45
N LYS A 904 -16.77 25.25 -3.71
CA LYS A 904 -16.94 24.28 -2.62
C LYS A 904 -16.86 22.84 -3.10
N LEU A 905 -17.59 22.46 -4.15
CA LEU A 905 -17.68 21.06 -4.60
C LEU A 905 -16.56 20.68 -5.56
N LEU A 906 -16.21 21.56 -6.50
CA LEU A 906 -15.32 21.24 -7.62
C LEU A 906 -13.94 21.92 -7.53
N GLY A 907 -13.72 22.83 -6.58
CA GLY A 907 -12.46 23.56 -6.43
C GLY A 907 -12.15 24.49 -7.61
N VAL A 908 -13.20 25.06 -8.21
CA VAL A 908 -13.09 25.95 -9.37
C VAL A 908 -13.28 27.39 -8.90
N ASP A 909 -12.25 28.20 -9.09
CA ASP A 909 -12.32 29.64 -8.89
C ASP A 909 -12.95 30.28 -10.13
N ALA A 910 -14.16 30.83 -9.98
CA ALA A 910 -14.97 31.34 -11.08
C ALA A 910 -15.74 32.59 -10.66
N THR A 911 -16.16 33.37 -11.66
CA THR A 911 -17.05 34.53 -11.48
C THR A 911 -18.42 34.24 -12.07
N SER A 912 -19.42 35.11 -11.83
CA SER A 912 -20.77 34.95 -12.40
C SER A 912 -20.79 34.92 -13.93
N GLU A 913 -19.75 35.45 -14.57
CA GLU A 913 -19.59 35.55 -16.01
C GLU A 913 -18.65 34.48 -16.59
N SER A 914 -18.05 33.64 -15.74
CA SER A 914 -17.23 32.53 -16.21
C SER A 914 -18.05 31.58 -17.11
N PRO A 915 -17.51 31.09 -18.24
CA PRO A 915 -18.25 30.26 -19.20
C PRO A 915 -18.93 29.03 -18.57
N GLU A 916 -18.27 28.39 -17.61
CA GLU A 916 -18.82 27.26 -16.87
C GLU A 916 -20.02 27.63 -15.97
N ILE A 917 -20.02 28.83 -15.37
CA ILE A 917 -21.13 29.33 -14.56
C ILE A 917 -22.31 29.73 -15.44
N VAL A 918 -22.04 30.40 -16.57
CA VAL A 918 -23.06 30.73 -17.57
C VAL A 918 -23.72 29.44 -18.10
N SER A 919 -22.93 28.43 -18.45
CA SER A 919 -23.43 27.13 -18.90
C SER A 919 -24.22 26.39 -17.83
N ALA A 920 -23.78 26.44 -16.57
CA ALA A 920 -24.50 25.84 -15.45
C ALA A 920 -25.83 26.56 -15.18
N TYR A 921 -25.87 27.88 -15.31
CA TYR A 921 -27.10 28.66 -15.20
C TYR A 921 -28.09 28.33 -16.31
N GLU A 922 -27.63 28.24 -17.57
CA GLU A 922 -28.48 27.83 -18.70
C GLU A 922 -29.09 26.44 -18.47
N PHE A 923 -28.29 25.50 -17.95
CA PHE A 923 -28.78 24.18 -17.56
C PHE A 923 -29.80 24.25 -16.43
N PHE A 924 -29.56 25.06 -15.40
CA PHE A 924 -30.50 25.28 -14.31
C PHE A 924 -31.84 25.77 -14.85
N VAL A 925 -31.83 26.77 -15.75
CA VAL A 925 -33.05 27.29 -16.41
C VAL A 925 -33.75 26.21 -17.22
N ALA A 926 -33.00 25.38 -17.97
CA ALA A 926 -33.57 24.29 -18.76
C ALA A 926 -34.22 23.21 -17.88
N ALA A 927 -33.56 22.83 -16.78
CA ALA A 927 -34.07 21.87 -15.81
C ALA A 927 -35.32 22.41 -15.10
N TRP A 928 -35.34 23.69 -14.74
CA TRP A 928 -36.50 24.37 -14.15
C TRP A 928 -37.70 24.39 -15.10
N LYS A 929 -37.50 24.73 -16.38
CA LYS A 929 -38.55 24.77 -17.42
C LYS A 929 -39.18 23.41 -17.74
N ARG A 930 -38.43 22.32 -17.62
CA ARG A 930 -38.90 20.96 -17.96
C ARG A 930 -39.86 20.37 -16.93
N ARG A 931 -40.10 21.03 -15.80
CA ARG A 931 -40.95 20.49 -14.76
C ARG A 931 -42.39 20.94 -14.90
N SER A 932 -43.26 19.97 -15.05
CA SER A 932 -44.72 20.13 -15.02
C SER A 932 -45.31 19.04 -14.13
N GLY A 933 -46.23 19.39 -13.21
CA GLY A 933 -47.22 18.42 -12.72
C GLY A 933 -47.41 18.26 -11.21
N SER A 934 -46.59 18.85 -10.33
CA SER A 934 -46.87 18.85 -8.87
C SER A 934 -46.07 19.93 -8.13
N SER A 935 -46.74 20.72 -7.28
CA SER A 935 -46.16 21.75 -6.38
C SER A 935 -45.51 21.18 -5.12
N ARG A 936 -45.45 19.85 -4.98
CA ARG A 936 -44.87 19.15 -3.84
C ARG A 936 -43.37 18.98 -4.05
N PHE A 937 -42.55 18.94 -3.01
CA PHE A 937 -41.14 18.53 -3.12
C PHE A 937 -41.04 17.00 -3.26
N LEU A 938 -41.82 16.24 -2.51
CA LEU A 938 -41.92 14.77 -2.59
C LEU A 938 -42.99 14.32 -3.59
N GLY A 939 -42.61 13.49 -4.57
CA GLY A 939 -43.51 12.90 -5.56
C GLY A 939 -42.89 12.79 -6.96
N GLU A 940 -42.97 11.58 -7.53
CA GLU A 940 -42.34 11.09 -8.77
C GLU A 940 -40.81 10.94 -8.70
N SER A 941 -40.36 9.68 -8.49
CA SER A 941 -39.06 9.03 -8.75
C SER A 941 -37.71 9.71 -8.41
N LEU A 942 -37.67 10.99 -8.02
CA LEU A 942 -36.43 11.74 -7.77
C LEU A 942 -36.07 11.88 -6.29
N CYS A 943 -37.05 11.74 -5.40
CA CYS A 943 -36.92 11.87 -3.94
C CYS A 943 -37.88 10.87 -3.28
N GLU A 944 -37.35 9.84 -2.62
CA GLU A 944 -38.13 8.81 -1.92
C GLU A 944 -37.93 8.94 -0.41
N TRP A 945 -38.80 9.69 0.25
CA TRP A 945 -38.68 9.99 1.69
C TRP A 945 -38.55 8.74 2.60
N ASN A 946 -39.22 7.64 2.24
CA ASN A 946 -39.17 6.40 3.01
C ASN A 946 -37.79 5.71 2.98
N THR A 947 -36.92 6.04 2.01
CA THR A 947 -35.55 5.51 1.91
C THR A 947 -34.51 6.60 2.17
N ASP A 948 -34.79 7.86 1.82
CA ASP A 948 -33.85 8.99 1.95
C ASP A 948 -33.75 9.55 3.39
N SER A 949 -34.79 9.38 4.22
CA SER A 949 -34.77 9.82 5.63
C SER A 949 -33.80 9.04 6.51
N TYR A 950 -33.40 7.82 6.11
CA TYR A 950 -32.39 7.02 6.82
C TYR A 950 -30.99 7.64 6.80
N TYR A 951 -30.72 8.60 5.91
CA TYR A 951 -29.40 9.22 5.76
C TYR A 951 -29.22 10.51 6.59
N LEU A 952 -30.20 10.86 7.43
CA LEU A 952 -30.25 12.10 8.20
C LEU A 952 -30.28 11.77 9.71
N GLU A 953 -29.13 11.84 10.38
CA GLU A 953 -28.97 11.40 11.79
C GLU A 953 -29.65 12.30 12.83
N ASP A 954 -29.96 13.55 12.48
CA ASP A 954 -30.42 14.57 13.45
C ASP A 954 -31.88 14.99 13.25
N LEU A 955 -32.70 14.18 12.58
CA LEU A 955 -34.11 14.52 12.44
C LEU A 955 -34.84 14.27 13.76
N PRO A 956 -35.51 15.29 14.34
CA PRO A 956 -36.53 15.04 15.33
C PRO A 956 -37.56 14.10 14.69
N GLN A 957 -37.71 12.88 15.22
CA GLN A 957 -38.73 11.98 14.72
C GLN A 957 -40.10 12.63 14.90
N GLY A 958 -40.79 12.92 13.79
CA GLY A 958 -42.21 13.33 13.77
C GLY A 958 -42.56 14.78 13.41
N THR A 959 -41.67 15.59 12.81
CA THR A 959 -41.91 17.05 12.67
C THR A 959 -42.20 17.63 11.28
N LEU A 960 -42.29 16.85 10.20
CA LEU A 960 -42.66 17.40 8.89
C LEU A 960 -44.03 16.90 8.42
N SER A 961 -44.95 17.84 8.22
CA SER A 961 -46.21 17.61 7.51
C SER A 961 -46.00 17.72 5.99
N GLU A 962 -46.92 17.17 5.20
CA GLU A 962 -46.90 17.28 3.74
C GLU A 962 -46.94 18.74 3.23
N ALA A 963 -47.39 19.68 4.07
CA ALA A 963 -47.41 21.12 3.78
C ALA A 963 -46.03 21.79 3.97
N ASP A 964 -45.18 21.25 4.85
CA ASP A 964 -43.85 21.81 5.15
C ASP A 964 -42.85 21.54 4.02
N LEU A 965 -43.20 20.67 3.07
CA LEU A 965 -42.39 20.27 1.91
C LEU A 965 -42.94 20.84 0.58
N SER A 966 -43.48 22.05 0.62
CA SER A 966 -43.98 22.74 -0.58
C SER A 966 -42.82 23.29 -1.43
N ASP A 967 -42.85 23.04 -2.74
CA ASP A 967 -41.94 23.64 -3.73
C ASP A 967 -42.76 24.16 -4.93
N PRO A 968 -43.62 25.18 -4.71
CA PRO A 968 -44.59 25.63 -5.71
C PRO A 968 -43.90 26.31 -6.90
N ARG A 969 -42.65 26.75 -6.73
CA ARG A 969 -41.84 27.35 -7.80
C ARG A 969 -40.80 26.38 -8.38
N HIS A 970 -40.76 25.13 -7.91
CA HIS A 970 -39.88 24.07 -8.41
C HIS A 970 -38.37 24.37 -8.31
N VAL A 971 -37.94 25.32 -7.47
CA VAL A 971 -36.54 25.75 -7.39
C VAL A 971 -35.73 24.76 -6.57
N ALA A 972 -36.25 24.31 -5.42
CA ALA A 972 -35.55 23.34 -4.57
C ALA A 972 -35.34 22.02 -5.32
N ARG A 973 -36.37 21.52 -6.01
CA ARG A 973 -36.19 20.37 -6.92
C ARG A 973 -35.11 20.66 -7.97
N THR A 974 -34.93 21.90 -8.44
CA THR A 974 -33.99 22.22 -9.54
C THR A 974 -32.59 22.08 -9.04
N TRP A 975 -32.38 22.51 -7.80
CA TRP A 975 -31.17 22.24 -7.06
C TRP A 975 -30.88 20.75 -6.87
N VAL A 976 -31.87 19.85 -6.76
CA VAL A 976 -31.60 18.39 -6.75
C VAL A 976 -30.92 17.96 -8.05
N VAL A 977 -31.46 18.36 -9.20
CA VAL A 977 -30.90 18.00 -10.52
C VAL A 977 -29.55 18.67 -10.75
N MET A 978 -29.42 19.95 -10.37
CA MET A 978 -28.16 20.68 -10.48
C MET A 978 -27.08 20.06 -9.60
N LEU A 979 -27.40 19.74 -8.35
CA LEU A 979 -26.48 19.11 -7.42
C LEU A 979 -26.07 17.71 -7.91
N ALA A 980 -27.01 16.90 -8.41
CA ALA A 980 -26.68 15.61 -9.01
C ALA A 980 -25.66 15.77 -10.16
N ALA A 981 -25.82 16.79 -11.01
CA ALA A 981 -24.87 17.07 -12.08
C ALA A 981 -23.48 17.49 -11.57
N LEU A 982 -23.42 18.31 -10.51
CA LEU A 982 -22.16 18.72 -9.89
C LEU A 982 -21.44 17.54 -9.21
N LEU A 983 -22.19 16.68 -8.51
CA LEU A 983 -21.64 15.48 -7.87
C LEU A 983 -21.18 14.41 -8.88
N MET A 984 -21.69 14.43 -10.11
CA MET A 984 -21.24 13.58 -11.22
C MET A 984 -20.02 14.13 -11.96
N ASP A 985 -19.65 15.39 -11.74
CA ASP A 985 -18.49 15.99 -12.40
C ASP A 985 -17.21 15.25 -11.99
N TYR A 986 -16.30 15.03 -12.95
CA TYR A 986 -15.08 14.30 -12.68
C TYR A 986 -14.23 14.96 -11.58
N ARG A 987 -14.29 16.29 -11.44
CA ARG A 987 -13.60 17.06 -10.38
C ARG A 987 -14.18 16.79 -8.99
N TYR A 988 -15.41 16.30 -8.89
CA TYR A 988 -15.97 15.92 -7.60
C TYR A 988 -15.40 14.59 -7.10
N ILE A 989 -15.16 13.64 -8.00
CA ILE A 989 -14.67 12.29 -7.68
C ILE A 989 -13.14 12.14 -7.77
N HIS A 990 -12.42 13.19 -8.21
CA HIS A 990 -10.95 13.26 -8.21
C HIS A 990 -10.46 14.38 -7.25
N LEU A 991 -9.14 14.39 -6.99
CA LEU A 991 -8.44 15.43 -6.22
C LEU A 991 -8.34 16.78 -6.91
#